data_AF-A0A2T8I5Z8-F1
#
_entry.id   AF-A0A2T8I5Z8-F1
#
_cell.length_a   1.000
_cell.length_b   1.000
_cell.length_c   1.000
_cell.angle_alpha   90.00
_cell.angle_beta   90.00
_cell.angle_gamma   90.00
#
_symmetry.space_group_name_H-M   'P 1'
#
loop_
_entity.id
_entity.type
_entity.pdbx_description
1 polymer ?
#
loop_
_entity_poly.entity_id
_entity_poly.type
_entity_poly.pdbx_seq_one_letter_code
_entity_poly.pdbx_strand_id
1 'polypeptide(L)'
;MAAGATARWLVLLLVAVSAAAAAGKHGRWRRMSGAVGGRVVEKERRRVVADAEAGTVTAVDVADAAGAAYRLHFIAMDPGALFLPVQLHADMVFYVHSGRGKVTYIEEDSGEKSSLEVERGDVYNLEQGSILYIQSYPNATRQRLRIYAIFTSDGINAEDPWKPKVEAYSSVSNLLKGFETEVLRRGFGVQREVAEAIKSAKTPPPIIPYNPQEKGGDEKANWTEDLVDALLGVRDPEEFLNKNKKKDKHKGKSKDKKSKSKAFNFFSGKPDVHNCYGWSRTMTNKDLDALHGSNIGMFMVNLTTGSMVGPHWNPKATEIAIVTDGSGIVQTVCPSSSSSSPPSGESRRGHRGDERGGPGGRGDEGGEGGGARCRSSVFRVKEGDVFVVPRFHPMAHMSFNNDSFVFIGFSTHMGENHPQFLAGKGSVLQAVGKEVLALSLGQTNSTAVEKLLSAQRDSTILSCISCAEELEEKAAEEKRRREEEEEGGGKGPGEREEEERREQEERERREREEEERRREQEERERKEKEEEERRREQEEKERKEREEEERRREQEEKERKEREEEERRREQEEKDRREEEERQRRKEEKRARKEQEERQRREEEERAREEEERRREEEEGGGGRGDEPEREEEEEGGDERPYRLSKKLMKKRYRVGTLSG
;
A
#
# COMPACT_ATOMS: atom_id res chain seq x y z
N MET A 1 31.07 -55.78 40.92
CA MET A 1 31.26 -54.54 40.13
C MET A 1 30.31 -54.59 38.95
N ALA A 2 29.17 -53.87 38.95
CA ALA A 2 28.14 -54.06 37.91
C ALA A 2 27.24 -52.82 37.62
N ALA A 3 27.66 -51.60 38.00
CA ALA A 3 26.83 -50.39 37.88
C ALA A 3 27.37 -49.32 36.89
N GLY A 4 28.54 -49.53 36.28
CA GLY A 4 29.20 -48.52 35.44
C GLY A 4 28.94 -48.64 33.93
N ALA A 5 28.27 -49.68 33.46
CA ALA A 5 28.15 -49.98 32.03
C ALA A 5 26.93 -49.32 31.35
N THR A 6 25.77 -49.30 32.02
CA THR A 6 24.48 -48.85 31.45
C THR A 6 24.44 -47.36 31.17
N ALA A 7 24.96 -46.53 32.09
CA ALA A 7 25.02 -45.08 31.92
C ALA A 7 25.83 -44.64 30.69
N ARG A 8 26.94 -45.34 30.39
CA ARG A 8 27.77 -45.04 29.20
C ARG A 8 27.04 -45.34 27.89
N TRP A 9 26.22 -46.38 27.83
CA TRP A 9 25.41 -46.69 26.65
C TRP A 9 24.29 -45.67 26.42
N LEU A 10 23.62 -45.19 27.47
CA LEU A 10 22.60 -44.13 27.35
C LEU A 10 23.19 -42.80 26.85
N VAL A 11 24.36 -42.40 27.35
CA VAL A 11 25.05 -41.19 26.86
C VAL A 11 25.50 -41.35 25.41
N LEU A 12 26.04 -42.52 25.03
CA LEU A 12 26.40 -42.79 23.63
C LEU A 12 25.20 -42.81 22.69
N LEU A 13 24.04 -43.33 23.12
CA LEU A 13 22.80 -43.27 22.35
C LEU A 13 22.30 -41.83 22.17
N LEU A 14 22.31 -41.01 23.23
CA LEU A 14 21.92 -39.60 23.13
C LEU A 14 22.88 -38.80 22.22
N VAL A 15 24.19 -39.06 22.30
CA VAL A 15 25.17 -38.44 21.40
C VAL A 15 25.02 -38.95 19.96
N ALA A 16 24.71 -40.24 19.74
CA ALA A 16 24.46 -40.79 18.41
C ALA A 16 23.17 -40.23 17.78
N VAL A 17 22.08 -40.09 18.56
CA VAL A 17 20.84 -39.45 18.10
C VAL A 17 21.06 -37.96 17.81
N SER A 18 21.85 -37.25 18.64
CA SER A 18 22.25 -35.87 18.38
C SER A 18 23.10 -35.74 17.10
N ALA A 19 24.05 -36.66 16.88
CA ALA A 19 24.89 -36.68 15.68
C ALA A 19 24.08 -37.01 14.43
N ALA A 20 23.12 -37.95 14.50
CA ALA A 20 22.20 -38.26 13.42
C ALA A 20 21.26 -37.07 13.11
N ALA A 21 20.77 -36.35 14.13
CA ALA A 21 19.97 -35.14 13.96
C ALA A 21 20.77 -33.95 13.37
N ALA A 22 22.09 -33.93 13.53
CA ALA A 22 22.98 -32.98 12.88
C ALA A 22 23.30 -33.38 11.43
N ALA A 23 23.76 -34.60 11.20
CA ALA A 23 24.12 -35.12 9.88
C ALA A 23 22.91 -35.19 8.93
N GLY A 24 21.74 -35.56 9.45
CA GLY A 24 20.48 -35.63 8.69
C GLY A 24 20.03 -34.29 8.10
N LYS A 25 20.48 -33.15 8.64
CA LYS A 25 20.18 -31.83 8.06
C LYS A 25 20.95 -31.59 6.75
N HIS A 26 22.22 -32.00 6.69
CA HIS A 26 23.06 -31.82 5.49
C HIS A 26 22.62 -32.73 4.34
N GLY A 27 22.36 -34.02 4.62
CA GLY A 27 21.83 -34.96 3.62
C GLY A 27 20.44 -34.59 3.08
N ARG A 28 19.56 -34.05 3.93
CA ARG A 28 18.20 -33.66 3.54
C ARG A 28 18.18 -32.47 2.57
N TRP A 29 19.10 -31.51 2.69
CA TRP A 29 19.11 -30.38 1.75
C TRP A 29 19.61 -30.75 0.35
N ARG A 30 20.48 -31.76 0.22
CA ARG A 30 20.84 -32.33 -1.10
C ARG A 30 19.65 -33.02 -1.80
N ARG A 31 18.60 -33.42 -1.06
CA ARG A 31 17.28 -33.81 -1.62
C ARG A 31 16.35 -32.62 -1.88
N MET A 32 16.35 -31.59 -1.03
CA MET A 32 15.48 -30.40 -1.19
C MET A 32 15.91 -29.46 -2.32
N SER A 33 17.21 -29.35 -2.59
CA SER A 33 17.76 -28.73 -3.79
C SER A 33 17.43 -29.55 -5.05
N GLY A 34 17.27 -30.87 -4.90
CA GLY A 34 16.89 -31.81 -5.95
C GLY A 34 15.44 -31.74 -6.45
N ALA A 35 14.66 -30.73 -6.05
CA ALA A 35 13.27 -30.54 -6.47
C ALA A 35 13.05 -29.14 -7.09
N VAL A 36 12.77 -29.12 -8.40
CA VAL A 36 12.34 -27.95 -9.15
C VAL A 36 10.81 -27.95 -9.25
N GLY A 37 10.16 -26.98 -8.63
CA GLY A 37 8.70 -26.90 -8.52
C GLY A 37 8.29 -25.96 -7.39
N GLY A 38 6.99 -25.87 -7.10
CA GLY A 38 6.49 -25.08 -5.98
C GLY A 38 7.01 -25.59 -4.64
N ARG A 39 7.50 -24.68 -3.78
CA ARG A 39 8.05 -24.98 -2.45
C ARG A 39 7.30 -24.20 -1.38
N VAL A 40 7.02 -24.83 -0.23
CA VAL A 40 6.40 -24.21 0.95
C VAL A 40 7.31 -24.34 2.18
N VAL A 41 7.32 -23.30 3.02
CA VAL A 41 7.92 -23.32 4.36
C VAL A 41 6.88 -22.85 5.37
N GLU A 42 6.50 -23.78 6.24
CA GLU A 42 5.49 -23.56 7.29
C GLU A 42 5.96 -22.53 8.33
N LYS A 43 5.01 -21.73 8.84
CA LYS A 43 5.22 -20.70 9.88
C LYS A 43 6.04 -21.20 11.07
N GLU A 44 5.76 -22.42 11.53
CA GLU A 44 6.38 -23.06 12.70
C GLU A 44 7.81 -23.54 12.46
N ARG A 45 8.28 -23.57 11.21
CA ARG A 45 9.63 -24.03 10.83
C ARG A 45 10.61 -22.90 10.54
N ARG A 46 10.20 -21.65 10.72
CA ARG A 46 11.07 -20.46 10.64
C ARG A 46 12.15 -20.53 11.73
N ARG A 47 13.35 -20.07 11.39
CA ARG A 47 14.50 -19.95 12.31
C ARG A 47 14.29 -18.73 13.21
N VAL A 48 14.35 -18.90 14.54
CA VAL A 48 14.39 -17.75 15.46
C VAL A 48 15.75 -17.02 15.27
N VAL A 49 15.70 -15.71 15.07
CA VAL A 49 16.87 -14.81 14.99
C VAL A 49 17.03 -14.03 16.29
N ALA A 50 15.92 -13.55 16.83
CA ALA A 50 15.85 -12.89 18.12
C ALA A 50 14.54 -13.26 18.82
N ASP A 51 14.63 -13.48 20.13
CA ASP A 51 13.49 -13.69 21.01
C ASP A 51 13.68 -12.80 22.24
N ALA A 52 12.66 -12.00 22.57
CA ALA A 52 12.71 -10.97 23.60
C ALA A 52 11.32 -10.65 24.13
N GLU A 53 11.25 -10.16 25.36
CA GLU A 53 10.00 -9.87 26.08
C GLU A 53 9.05 -8.92 25.34
N ALA A 54 9.61 -7.96 24.58
CA ALA A 54 8.86 -6.96 23.82
C ALA A 54 8.72 -7.25 22.32
N GLY A 55 9.15 -8.43 21.85
CA GLY A 55 9.01 -8.82 20.46
C GLY A 55 10.01 -9.86 19.96
N THR A 56 9.71 -10.45 18.80
CA THR A 56 10.50 -11.52 18.20
C THR A 56 10.88 -11.21 16.75
N VAL A 57 11.98 -11.80 16.29
CA VAL A 57 12.38 -11.83 14.88
C VAL A 57 12.60 -13.28 14.48
N THR A 58 11.83 -13.73 13.49
CA THR A 58 12.01 -15.06 12.86
C THR A 58 12.43 -14.89 11.40
N ALA A 59 13.11 -15.88 10.83
CA ALA A 59 13.62 -15.85 9.47
C ALA A 59 13.33 -17.14 8.70
N VAL A 60 13.25 -17.02 7.38
CA VAL A 60 13.37 -18.14 6.44
C VAL A 60 14.36 -17.76 5.35
N ASP A 61 15.11 -18.77 4.89
CA ASP A 61 16.03 -18.67 3.78
C ASP A 61 15.42 -19.49 2.62
N VAL A 62 15.11 -18.83 1.50
CA VAL A 62 14.53 -19.45 0.30
C VAL A 62 15.46 -19.24 -0.89
N ALA A 63 15.24 -19.99 -1.97
CA ALA A 63 15.92 -19.79 -3.23
C ALA A 63 14.95 -19.93 -4.40
N ASP A 64 15.29 -19.32 -5.54
CA ASP A 64 14.54 -19.49 -6.79
C ASP A 64 14.98 -20.75 -7.56
N ALA A 65 14.73 -20.83 -8.87
CA ALA A 65 15.21 -21.91 -9.74
C ALA A 65 16.53 -21.60 -10.47
N ALA A 66 17.03 -20.37 -10.44
CA ALA A 66 18.37 -20.01 -10.94
C ALA A 66 19.48 -20.20 -9.88
N GLY A 67 19.10 -20.31 -8.60
CA GLY A 67 20.01 -20.45 -7.46
C GLY A 67 20.21 -19.15 -6.67
N ALA A 68 19.48 -18.08 -7.00
CA ALA A 68 19.48 -16.85 -6.21
C ALA A 68 18.81 -17.10 -4.85
N ALA A 69 19.50 -16.76 -3.76
CA ALA A 69 19.05 -16.97 -2.40
C ALA A 69 18.49 -15.67 -1.80
N TYR A 70 17.35 -15.77 -1.12
CA TYR A 70 16.63 -14.65 -0.51
C TYR A 70 16.36 -14.96 0.95
N ARG A 71 16.61 -13.99 1.83
CA ARG A 71 16.32 -14.10 3.26
C ARG A 71 15.10 -13.26 3.60
N LEU A 72 14.07 -13.87 4.18
CA LEU A 72 12.90 -13.15 4.67
C LEU A 72 12.92 -13.12 6.19
N HIS A 73 12.79 -11.95 6.79
CA HIS A 73 12.56 -11.77 8.23
C HIS A 73 11.12 -11.35 8.51
N PHE A 74 10.60 -11.83 9.64
CA PHE A 74 9.32 -11.46 10.20
C PHE A 74 9.58 -10.86 11.57
N ILE A 75 9.52 -9.54 11.65
CA ILE A 75 9.70 -8.75 12.86
C ILE A 75 8.33 -8.53 13.46
N ALA A 76 8.13 -8.92 14.73
CA ALA A 76 6.90 -8.73 15.47
C ALA A 76 7.20 -8.03 16.79
N MET A 77 6.73 -6.79 16.96
CA MET A 77 7.00 -5.93 18.11
C MET A 77 5.72 -5.63 18.88
N ASP A 78 5.81 -5.59 20.20
CA ASP A 78 4.71 -5.13 21.06
C ASP A 78 4.47 -3.62 20.95
N PRO A 79 3.26 -3.12 21.29
CA PRO A 79 2.97 -1.69 21.32
C PRO A 79 3.82 -0.98 22.39
N GLY A 80 4.59 0.04 22.01
CA GLY A 80 5.57 0.67 22.92
C GLY A 80 6.87 -0.12 23.05
N ALA A 81 7.39 -0.66 21.94
CA ALA A 81 8.69 -1.33 21.86
C ALA A 81 9.63 -0.62 20.86
N LEU A 82 10.94 -0.76 21.08
CA LEU A 82 12.01 -0.26 20.21
C LEU A 82 12.84 -1.45 19.68
N PHE A 83 12.93 -1.57 18.36
CA PHE A 83 13.98 -2.36 17.71
C PHE A 83 15.23 -1.49 17.66
N LEU A 84 16.31 -1.96 18.29
CA LEU A 84 17.55 -1.21 18.49
C LEU A 84 18.29 -0.96 17.16
N PRO A 85 19.16 0.07 17.09
CA PRO A 85 19.91 0.40 15.88
C PRO A 85 20.71 -0.78 15.30
N VAL A 86 20.45 -1.08 14.03
CA VAL A 86 21.18 -2.05 13.21
C VAL A 86 21.68 -1.40 11.92
N GLN A 87 22.83 -1.86 11.41
CA GLN A 87 23.35 -1.49 10.09
C GLN A 87 23.02 -2.60 9.09
N LEU A 88 22.45 -2.25 7.94
CA LEU A 88 22.10 -3.18 6.87
C LEU A 88 23.33 -3.70 6.13
N HIS A 89 23.37 -5.02 5.92
CA HIS A 89 24.40 -5.71 5.13
C HIS A 89 23.88 -6.18 3.76
N ALA A 90 22.61 -5.88 3.45
CA ALA A 90 21.87 -6.27 2.27
C ALA A 90 20.71 -5.29 2.10
N ASP A 91 20.23 -5.07 0.87
CA ASP A 91 19.05 -4.22 0.64
C ASP A 91 17.83 -4.83 1.30
N MET A 92 16.97 -3.99 1.88
CA MET A 92 15.82 -4.38 2.68
C MET A 92 14.53 -3.77 2.11
N VAL A 93 13.79 -4.54 1.30
CA VAL A 93 12.41 -4.20 0.95
C VAL A 93 11.50 -4.77 2.03
N PHE A 94 10.70 -3.92 2.68
CA PHE A 94 9.80 -4.35 3.74
C PHE A 94 8.35 -3.96 3.49
N TYR A 95 7.43 -4.79 4.01
CA TYR A 95 5.99 -4.61 4.01
C TYR A 95 5.43 -4.63 5.44
N VAL A 96 4.52 -3.70 5.74
CA VAL A 96 3.90 -3.54 7.06
C VAL A 96 2.56 -4.27 7.10
N HIS A 97 2.54 -5.45 7.71
CA HIS A 97 1.38 -6.33 7.76
C HIS A 97 0.34 -5.91 8.82
N SER A 98 0.77 -5.45 10.01
CA SER A 98 -0.14 -4.98 11.06
C SER A 98 0.49 -3.93 11.97
N GLY A 99 -0.35 -3.15 12.67
CA GLY A 99 0.08 -2.16 13.66
C GLY A 99 0.48 -0.82 13.03
N ARG A 100 1.14 0.03 13.82
CA ARG A 100 1.69 1.33 13.40
C ARG A 100 3.00 1.62 14.15
N GLY A 101 3.84 2.45 13.56
CA GLY A 101 5.11 2.83 14.18
C GLY A 101 5.86 3.88 13.38
N LYS A 102 7.17 3.95 13.63
CA LYS A 102 8.10 4.86 12.98
C LYS A 102 9.40 4.13 12.68
N VAL A 103 9.78 4.07 11.40
CA VAL A 103 11.12 3.64 10.98
C VAL A 103 11.96 4.89 10.86
N THR A 104 13.07 4.96 11.59
CA THR A 104 14.05 6.07 11.47
C THR A 104 15.35 5.49 10.98
N TYR A 105 15.91 6.10 9.94
CA TYR A 105 17.04 5.55 9.21
C TYR A 105 18.00 6.64 8.72
N ILE A 106 19.21 6.22 8.38
CA ILE A 106 20.31 7.05 7.88
C ILE A 106 20.86 6.30 6.67
N GLU A 107 20.78 6.92 5.49
CA GLU A 107 21.35 6.40 4.25
C GLU A 107 22.85 6.80 4.15
N GLU A 108 23.68 5.97 3.54
CA GLU A 108 25.13 6.19 3.45
C GLU A 108 25.47 7.42 2.58
N ASP A 109 24.86 7.54 1.41
CA ASP A 109 25.11 8.61 0.43
C ASP A 109 24.70 10.02 0.90
N SER A 110 23.63 10.12 1.70
CA SER A 110 23.10 11.42 2.14
C SER A 110 23.62 11.86 3.51
N GLY A 111 23.88 10.91 4.42
CA GLY A 111 24.09 11.18 5.83
C GLY A 111 22.89 11.84 6.54
N GLU A 112 21.79 12.12 5.83
CA GLU A 112 20.64 12.81 6.41
C GLU A 112 19.73 11.81 7.13
N LYS A 113 19.53 12.04 8.42
CA LYS A 113 18.54 11.34 9.24
C LYS A 113 17.12 11.56 8.68
N SER A 114 16.59 10.50 8.09
CA SER A 114 15.24 10.41 7.57
C SER A 114 14.35 9.58 8.51
N SER A 115 13.04 9.82 8.46
CA SER A 115 12.09 9.05 9.26
C SER A 115 10.74 8.91 8.58
N LEU A 116 10.30 7.68 8.45
CA LEU A 116 9.04 7.26 7.86
C LEU A 116 8.08 6.86 8.98
N GLU A 117 6.92 7.52 9.06
CA GLU A 117 5.77 7.02 9.82
C GLU A 117 5.18 5.85 9.04
N VAL A 118 4.88 4.73 9.71
CA VAL A 118 4.44 3.49 9.05
C VAL A 118 3.13 2.93 9.59
N GLU A 119 2.27 2.44 8.69
CA GLU A 119 0.99 1.79 8.97
C GLU A 119 0.70 0.57 8.05
N ARG A 120 -0.37 -0.17 8.34
CA ARG A 120 -0.74 -1.38 7.60
C ARG A 120 -0.88 -1.10 6.09
N GLY A 121 -0.15 -1.87 5.30
CA GLY A 121 -0.13 -1.75 3.84
C GLY A 121 1.14 -1.13 3.27
N ASP A 122 1.92 -0.43 4.09
CA ASP A 122 3.11 0.31 3.65
C ASP A 122 4.24 -0.60 3.15
N VAL A 123 4.94 -0.12 2.12
CA VAL A 123 6.12 -0.70 1.49
C VAL A 123 7.18 0.38 1.31
N TYR A 124 8.44 0.05 1.62
CA TYR A 124 9.60 0.91 1.42
C TYR A 124 10.87 0.05 1.21
N ASN A 125 11.85 0.55 0.44
CA ASN A 125 13.19 -0.02 0.36
C ASN A 125 14.19 0.74 1.24
N LEU A 126 15.15 0.04 1.84
CA LEU A 126 16.33 0.62 2.46
C LEU A 126 17.57 -0.04 1.87
N GLU A 127 18.45 0.76 1.27
CA GLU A 127 19.66 0.29 0.60
C GLU A 127 20.71 -0.23 1.61
N GLN A 128 21.55 -1.18 1.19
CA GLN A 128 22.67 -1.70 1.99
C GLN A 128 23.55 -0.56 2.57
N GLY A 129 24.17 -0.79 3.73
CA GLY A 129 24.97 0.21 4.44
C GLY A 129 24.15 1.09 5.40
N SER A 130 22.88 1.33 5.09
CA SER A 130 21.95 2.14 5.89
C SER A 130 21.84 1.68 7.34
N ILE A 131 21.75 2.62 8.28
CA ILE A 131 21.52 2.34 9.71
C ILE A 131 20.06 2.66 10.05
N LEU A 132 19.33 1.72 10.65
CA LEU A 132 17.91 1.87 10.98
C LEU A 132 17.56 1.46 12.42
N TYR A 133 16.52 2.07 12.97
CA TYR A 133 15.79 1.61 14.16
C TYR A 133 14.29 1.81 14.00
N ILE A 134 13.49 1.00 14.69
CA ILE A 134 12.02 0.97 14.53
C ILE A 134 11.37 1.17 15.90
N GLN A 135 10.41 2.10 15.98
CA GLN A 135 9.58 2.33 17.16
C GLN A 135 8.15 1.85 16.87
N SER A 136 7.61 0.96 17.71
CA SER A 136 6.20 0.55 17.67
C SER A 136 5.38 1.49 18.56
N TYR A 137 4.36 2.13 18.00
CA TYR A 137 3.55 3.08 18.77
C TYR A 137 2.57 2.37 19.73
N PRO A 138 2.41 2.86 20.97
CA PRO A 138 1.33 2.41 21.84
C PRO A 138 -0.03 2.55 21.15
N ASN A 139 -0.88 1.53 21.27
CA ASN A 139 -2.14 1.46 20.54
C ASN A 139 -3.24 0.88 21.44
N ALA A 140 -4.42 1.51 21.47
CA ALA A 140 -5.56 1.08 22.28
C ALA A 140 -6.06 -0.32 21.90
N THR A 141 -5.93 -0.71 20.61
CA THR A 141 -6.27 -2.06 20.14
C THR A 141 -5.22 -3.13 20.50
N ARG A 142 -4.10 -2.74 21.12
CA ARG A 142 -2.93 -3.58 21.43
C ARG A 142 -2.36 -4.35 20.21
N GLN A 143 -2.64 -3.91 18.99
CA GLN A 143 -2.13 -4.54 17.78
C GLN A 143 -0.60 -4.38 17.67
N ARG A 144 0.11 -5.52 17.70
CA ARG A 144 1.55 -5.62 17.44
C ARG A 144 1.92 -5.02 16.08
N LEU A 145 3.02 -4.28 16.04
CA LEU A 145 3.67 -3.88 14.79
C LEU A 145 4.33 -5.12 14.17
N ARG A 146 3.91 -5.50 12.96
CA ARG A 146 4.44 -6.66 12.23
C ARG A 146 4.96 -6.20 10.88
N ILE A 147 6.26 -6.44 10.65
CA ILE A 147 6.97 -6.05 9.43
C ILE A 147 7.59 -7.30 8.81
N TYR A 148 7.30 -7.53 7.53
CA TYR A 148 7.80 -8.64 6.74
C TYR A 148 8.80 -8.09 5.73
N ALA A 149 10.07 -8.45 5.86
CA ALA A 149 11.15 -7.89 5.05
C ALA A 149 11.87 -8.98 4.26
N ILE A 150 12.18 -8.70 2.99
CA ILE A 150 13.08 -9.51 2.17
C ILE A 150 14.43 -8.81 2.06
N PHE A 151 15.51 -9.58 2.17
CA PHE A 151 16.88 -9.12 2.04
C PHE A 151 17.53 -9.69 0.79
N THR A 152 18.14 -8.82 -0.01
CA THR A 152 18.87 -9.16 -1.24
C THR A 152 20.32 -8.69 -1.18
N SER A 153 21.26 -9.63 -1.39
CA SER A 153 22.69 -9.36 -1.54
C SER A 153 23.38 -10.61 -2.09
N ASP A 154 24.38 -10.44 -2.97
CA ASP A 154 25.21 -11.54 -3.45
C ASP A 154 25.91 -12.30 -2.30
N GLY A 155 26.15 -11.63 -1.16
CA GLY A 155 26.71 -12.24 0.05
C GLY A 155 25.80 -13.25 0.77
N ILE A 156 24.49 -13.24 0.46
CA ILE A 156 23.53 -14.26 0.90
C ILE A 156 23.65 -15.52 0.03
N ASN A 157 24.07 -15.38 -1.24
CA ASN A 157 24.26 -16.48 -2.19
C ASN A 157 25.63 -17.18 -2.00
N ALA A 158 25.74 -17.95 -0.92
CA ALA A 158 26.99 -18.56 -0.47
C ALA A 158 27.07 -20.09 -0.68
N GLU A 159 26.54 -20.61 -1.79
CA GLU A 159 26.41 -22.06 -2.13
C GLU A 159 25.51 -22.91 -1.20
N ASP A 160 25.38 -22.53 0.07
CA ASP A 160 24.50 -23.16 1.08
C ASP A 160 23.73 -22.06 1.83
N PRO A 161 22.41 -21.87 1.62
CA PRO A 161 21.62 -20.85 2.34
C PRO A 161 21.58 -21.02 3.86
N TRP A 162 21.97 -22.19 4.40
CA TRP A 162 22.13 -22.41 5.84
C TRP A 162 23.50 -21.94 6.38
N LYS A 163 24.41 -21.53 5.50
CA LYS A 163 25.75 -20.98 5.80
C LYS A 163 26.00 -19.70 4.99
N PRO A 164 25.16 -18.66 5.14
CA PRO A 164 25.40 -17.38 4.48
C PRO A 164 26.77 -16.82 4.86
N LYS A 165 27.47 -16.20 3.90
CA LYS A 165 28.71 -15.45 4.17
C LYS A 165 28.41 -14.09 4.81
N VAL A 166 27.19 -13.59 4.64
CA VAL A 166 26.74 -12.26 5.10
C VAL A 166 25.40 -12.39 5.86
N GLU A 167 25.35 -11.81 7.06
CA GLU A 167 24.11 -11.65 7.85
C GLU A 167 23.18 -10.59 7.20
N ALA A 168 21.92 -10.47 7.63
CA ALA A 168 21.04 -9.41 7.08
C ALA A 168 21.45 -8.01 7.56
N TYR A 169 21.90 -7.91 8.81
CA TYR A 169 22.31 -6.67 9.47
C TYR A 169 23.12 -6.98 10.74
N SER A 170 23.96 -6.03 11.18
CA SER A 170 24.63 -6.07 12.50
C SER A 170 24.00 -5.09 13.48
N SER A 171 23.91 -5.43 14.77
CA SER A 171 23.62 -4.43 15.80
C SER A 171 24.81 -3.49 16.01
N VAL A 172 24.57 -2.22 16.32
CA VAL A 172 25.63 -1.26 16.65
C VAL A 172 26.47 -1.74 17.85
N SER A 173 25.88 -2.48 18.79
CA SER A 173 26.64 -3.08 19.90
C SER A 173 27.62 -4.18 19.43
N ASN A 174 27.36 -4.90 18.34
CA ASN A 174 28.27 -5.91 17.81
C ASN A 174 29.43 -5.21 17.06
N LEU A 175 29.09 -4.23 16.21
CA LEU A 175 30.06 -3.42 15.46
C LEU A 175 31.09 -2.77 16.39
N LEU A 176 30.64 -2.11 17.46
CA LEU A 176 31.53 -1.46 18.43
C LEU A 176 32.36 -2.47 19.25
N LYS A 177 31.76 -3.57 19.73
CA LYS A 177 32.46 -4.52 20.61
C LYS A 177 33.50 -5.39 19.91
N GLY A 178 33.44 -5.49 18.57
CA GLY A 178 34.44 -6.18 17.76
C GLY A 178 35.84 -5.55 17.81
N PHE A 179 35.93 -4.23 18.04
CA PHE A 179 37.22 -3.52 18.10
C PHE A 179 37.99 -3.76 19.40
N GLU A 180 39.32 -3.64 19.33
CA GLU A 180 40.16 -3.62 20.53
C GLU A 180 39.89 -2.38 21.40
N THR A 181 40.07 -2.53 22.72
CA THR A 181 39.81 -1.47 23.69
C THR A 181 40.63 -0.21 23.41
N GLU A 182 41.91 -0.35 23.06
CA GLU A 182 42.77 0.78 22.70
C GLU A 182 42.32 1.44 21.38
N VAL A 183 41.81 0.69 20.41
CA VAL A 183 41.29 1.26 19.15
C VAL A 183 40.04 2.09 19.41
N LEU A 184 39.08 1.57 20.20
CA LEU A 184 37.91 2.34 20.64
C LEU A 184 38.31 3.59 21.42
N ARG A 185 39.22 3.44 22.39
CA ARG A 185 39.69 4.53 23.25
C ARG A 185 40.36 5.64 22.44
N ARG A 186 41.20 5.29 21.46
CA ARG A 186 41.88 6.26 20.58
C ARG A 186 40.94 6.86 19.54
N GLY A 187 40.03 6.08 18.96
CA GLY A 187 39.08 6.53 17.95
C GLY A 187 38.06 7.54 18.50
N PHE A 188 37.43 7.23 19.63
CA PHE A 188 36.46 8.11 20.30
C PHE A 188 37.11 9.15 21.23
N GLY A 189 38.43 9.10 21.44
CA GLY A 189 39.15 10.03 22.32
C GLY A 189 38.83 9.90 23.82
N VAL A 190 38.18 8.81 24.24
CA VAL A 190 37.69 8.60 25.60
C VAL A 190 38.77 8.09 26.57
N GLN A 191 38.46 8.07 27.87
CA GLN A 191 39.25 7.36 28.86
C GLN A 191 39.11 5.83 28.68
N ARG A 192 40.12 5.06 29.11
CA ARG A 192 40.16 3.60 28.92
C ARG A 192 39.01 2.92 29.64
N GLU A 193 38.71 3.42 30.82
CA GLU A 193 37.68 2.98 31.74
C GLU A 193 36.28 3.09 31.11
N VAL A 194 36.07 4.10 30.24
CA VAL A 194 34.83 4.25 29.45
C VAL A 194 34.76 3.20 28.33
N ALA A 195 35.85 2.99 27.59
CA ALA A 195 35.91 1.97 26.55
C ALA A 195 35.74 0.54 27.13
N GLU A 196 36.34 0.27 28.29
CA GLU A 196 36.20 -0.99 29.04
C GLU A 196 34.76 -1.16 29.57
N ALA A 197 34.11 -0.11 30.06
CA ALA A 197 32.71 -0.15 30.48
C ALA A 197 31.76 -0.48 29.31
N ILE A 198 31.91 0.22 28.16
CA ILE A 198 31.07 -0.05 26.97
C ILE A 198 31.31 -1.46 26.42
N LYS A 199 32.56 -1.94 26.44
CA LYS A 199 32.89 -3.28 25.95
C LYS A 199 32.43 -4.41 26.88
N SER A 200 32.49 -4.21 28.20
CA SER A 200 32.04 -5.18 29.21
C SER A 200 30.53 -5.16 29.49
N ALA A 201 29.83 -4.08 29.12
CA ALA A 201 28.37 -3.99 29.26
C ALA A 201 27.66 -5.13 28.49
N LYS A 202 26.70 -5.81 29.15
CA LYS A 202 25.88 -6.86 28.53
C LYS A 202 25.17 -6.32 27.29
N THR A 203 25.28 -7.03 26.17
CA THR A 203 24.53 -6.69 24.94
C THR A 203 23.02 -6.85 25.20
N PRO A 204 22.18 -5.82 24.95
CA PRO A 204 20.73 -5.93 25.09
C PRO A 204 20.12 -6.82 23.99
N PRO A 205 18.90 -7.35 24.19
CA PRO A 205 18.17 -8.02 23.11
C PRO A 205 17.80 -7.02 22.00
N PRO A 206 17.65 -7.46 20.74
CA PRO A 206 17.38 -6.53 19.62
C PRO A 206 16.06 -5.75 19.72
N ILE A 207 15.06 -6.26 20.43
CA ILE A 207 13.79 -5.57 20.71
C ILE A 207 13.68 -5.38 22.24
N ILE A 208 13.40 -4.16 22.69
CA ILE A 208 13.20 -3.81 24.11
C ILE A 208 11.88 -3.05 24.32
N PRO A 209 11.30 -3.07 25.54
CA PRO A 209 10.26 -2.12 25.93
C PRO A 209 10.77 -0.68 25.80
N TYR A 210 9.91 0.23 25.34
CA TYR A 210 10.26 1.63 25.10
C TYR A 210 9.07 2.56 25.35
N ASN A 211 9.01 3.14 26.55
CA ASN A 211 8.02 4.14 26.93
C ASN A 211 8.62 5.57 26.86
N PRO A 212 8.37 6.36 25.80
CA PRO A 212 8.89 7.72 25.70
C PRO A 212 8.17 8.74 26.61
N GLN A 213 7.05 8.39 27.26
CA GLN A 213 6.27 9.35 28.05
C GLN A 213 6.70 9.51 29.52
N GLU A 214 7.67 8.73 30.02
CA GLU A 214 8.08 8.78 31.44
C GLU A 214 9.00 9.97 31.81
N LYS A 215 9.36 10.84 30.86
CA LYS A 215 10.11 12.08 31.14
C LYS A 215 9.29 13.32 30.86
N GLY A 216 8.53 13.76 31.86
CA GLY A 216 8.01 15.11 31.93
C GLY A 216 9.13 16.11 32.20
N GLY A 217 9.55 16.85 31.17
CA GLY A 217 10.55 17.92 31.25
C GLY A 217 10.86 18.46 29.86
N ASP A 218 11.02 19.79 29.74
CA ASP A 218 11.14 20.50 28.45
C ASP A 218 12.52 20.39 27.77
N GLU A 219 13.11 19.19 27.79
CA GLU A 219 14.28 18.85 26.98
C GLU A 219 13.90 17.83 25.90
N LYS A 220 13.79 18.30 24.66
CA LYS A 220 13.79 17.41 23.48
C LYS A 220 15.18 16.80 23.35
N ALA A 221 15.40 15.68 24.04
CA ALA A 221 16.71 15.05 24.17
C ALA A 221 17.31 14.73 22.79
N ASN A 222 18.30 15.53 22.37
CA ASN A 222 18.78 15.56 20.99
C ASN A 222 19.78 14.43 20.64
N TRP A 223 19.91 13.44 21.52
CA TRP A 223 20.85 12.31 21.40
C TRP A 223 20.74 11.53 20.08
N THR A 224 19.59 11.61 19.40
CA THR A 224 19.38 10.99 18.08
C THR A 224 19.85 11.85 16.90
N GLU A 225 20.42 13.03 17.14
CA GLU A 225 21.22 13.81 16.19
C GLU A 225 22.70 13.68 16.58
N ASP A 226 23.03 13.79 17.88
CA ASP A 226 24.38 13.59 18.41
C ASP A 226 24.97 12.20 18.03
N LEU A 227 24.14 11.14 18.01
CA LEU A 227 24.54 9.80 17.58
C LEU A 227 24.82 9.71 16.06
N VAL A 228 24.16 10.54 15.25
CA VAL A 228 24.29 10.55 13.78
C VAL A 228 25.60 11.21 13.39
N ASP A 229 25.86 12.41 13.93
CA ASP A 229 27.12 13.14 13.74
C ASP A 229 28.33 12.30 14.21
N ALA A 230 28.17 11.53 15.29
CA ALA A 230 29.19 10.62 15.80
C ALA A 230 29.38 9.32 14.96
N LEU A 231 28.37 8.88 14.21
CA LEU A 231 28.43 7.68 13.36
C LEU A 231 29.03 7.97 11.97
N LEU A 232 28.70 9.12 11.38
CA LEU A 232 29.07 9.45 10.00
C LEU A 232 30.48 10.03 9.87
N GLY A 233 31.14 10.40 10.97
CA GLY A 233 32.54 10.80 10.98
C GLY A 233 32.85 12.11 10.22
N VAL A 234 31.84 12.94 9.97
CA VAL A 234 31.93 14.19 9.19
C VAL A 234 32.80 15.23 9.91
N ARG A 235 34.11 15.15 9.68
CA ARG A 235 35.10 16.06 10.23
C ARG A 235 35.29 17.29 9.34
N ASP A 236 34.50 18.33 9.58
CA ASP A 236 34.96 19.71 9.38
C ASP A 236 34.61 20.59 10.60
N PRO A 237 35.59 20.88 11.50
CA PRO A 237 35.35 21.65 12.71
C PRO A 237 34.91 23.11 12.48
N GLU A 238 35.16 23.71 11.31
CA GLU A 238 34.89 25.14 11.09
C GLU A 238 33.39 25.45 10.94
N GLU A 239 32.58 24.50 10.47
CA GLU A 239 31.13 24.73 10.30
C GLU A 239 30.39 24.71 11.65
N PHE A 240 30.85 23.89 12.60
CA PHE A 240 30.22 23.71 13.92
C PHE A 240 30.19 25.00 14.74
N LEU A 241 31.27 25.80 14.67
CA LEU A 241 31.39 27.06 15.40
C LEU A 241 30.57 28.22 14.79
N ASN A 242 30.21 28.15 13.50
CA ASN A 242 29.60 29.26 12.78
C ASN A 242 28.05 29.28 12.80
N LYS A 243 27.38 28.16 13.12
CA LYS A 243 25.90 28.09 13.15
C LYS A 243 25.25 29.09 14.13
N ASN A 244 25.97 29.54 15.16
CA ASN A 244 25.49 30.55 16.12
C ASN A 244 25.67 32.04 15.70
N LYS A 245 26.21 32.34 14.50
CA LYS A 245 26.42 33.73 14.04
C LYS A 245 25.94 34.03 12.61
N LYS A 246 24.71 33.62 12.27
CA LYS A 246 24.04 34.07 11.01
C LYS A 246 22.52 34.30 11.09
N LYS A 247 22.03 34.81 12.22
CA LYS A 247 20.70 35.47 12.29
C LYS A 247 20.80 36.96 11.92
N ASP A 248 21.11 37.27 10.67
CA ASP A 248 20.75 38.58 10.12
C ASP A 248 20.32 38.52 8.64
N LYS A 249 19.43 39.45 8.31
CA LYS A 249 18.54 39.56 7.15
C LYS A 249 19.06 39.00 5.81
N HIS A 250 18.33 38.03 5.25
CA HIS A 250 17.81 38.14 3.88
C HIS A 250 16.46 37.42 3.73
N LYS A 251 15.41 38.14 3.31
CA LYS A 251 14.10 37.55 2.96
C LYS A 251 14.16 36.89 1.58
N GLY A 252 14.64 35.65 1.52
CA GLY A 252 14.46 34.76 0.37
C GLY A 252 13.38 33.71 0.67
N LYS A 253 12.38 33.55 -0.20
CA LYS A 253 11.39 32.46 -0.08
C LYS A 253 11.99 31.12 -0.53
N SER A 254 12.89 30.55 0.27
CA SER A 254 13.08 29.10 0.21
C SER A 254 11.82 28.42 0.76
N LYS A 255 11.36 27.34 0.12
CA LYS A 255 10.33 26.48 0.69
C LYS A 255 11.02 25.42 1.55
N ASP A 256 10.50 25.16 2.74
CA ASP A 256 10.87 23.99 3.52
C ASP A 256 10.51 22.71 2.75
N LYS A 257 11.48 22.21 1.99
CA LYS A 257 11.44 20.93 1.28
C LYS A 257 12.26 19.89 2.04
N LYS A 258 12.00 19.71 3.35
CA LYS A 258 12.30 18.42 3.98
C LYS A 258 11.26 17.42 3.45
N SER A 259 11.57 16.83 2.30
CA SER A 259 10.74 15.84 1.64
C SER A 259 10.59 14.63 2.56
N LYS A 260 9.41 14.48 3.15
CA LYS A 260 9.02 13.21 3.77
C LYS A 260 9.04 12.16 2.65
N SER A 261 9.96 11.20 2.76
CA SER A 261 9.86 9.96 2.00
C SER A 261 8.47 9.36 2.26
N LYS A 262 7.81 8.93 1.19
CA LYS A 262 6.43 8.43 1.26
C LYS A 262 6.43 6.97 0.85
N ALA A 263 6.05 6.09 1.76
CA ALA A 263 5.79 4.70 1.45
C ALA A 263 4.72 4.56 0.34
N PHE A 264 4.86 3.53 -0.47
CA PHE A 264 3.74 2.99 -1.23
C PHE A 264 2.85 2.21 -0.28
N ASN A 265 1.52 2.32 -0.38
CA ASN A 265 0.61 1.53 0.45
C ASN A 265 -0.39 0.75 -0.42
N PHE A 266 -0.41 -0.58 -0.25
CA PHE A 266 -1.24 -1.51 -1.03
C PHE A 266 -2.74 -1.21 -0.96
N PHE A 267 -3.25 -0.72 0.17
CA PHE A 267 -4.66 -0.36 0.36
C PHE A 267 -4.99 1.06 -0.14
N SER A 268 -3.97 1.86 -0.53
CA SER A 268 -4.15 3.23 -1.01
C SER A 268 -4.19 3.33 -2.54
N GLY A 269 -5.40 3.32 -3.12
CA GLY A 269 -5.61 3.45 -4.57
C GLY A 269 -6.54 2.36 -5.13
N LYS A 270 -6.62 2.28 -6.47
CA LYS A 270 -7.44 1.27 -7.15
C LYS A 270 -6.65 -0.03 -7.36
N PRO A 271 -7.23 -1.21 -7.11
CA PRO A 271 -6.67 -2.50 -7.53
C PRO A 271 -6.57 -2.62 -9.06
N ASP A 272 -5.65 -3.46 -9.54
CA ASP A 272 -5.48 -3.77 -10.96
C ASP A 272 -6.58 -4.74 -11.46
N VAL A 273 -6.98 -5.68 -10.59
CA VAL A 273 -8.12 -6.56 -10.78
C VAL A 273 -9.04 -6.46 -9.56
N HIS A 274 -10.34 -6.38 -9.79
CA HIS A 274 -11.37 -6.36 -8.74
C HIS A 274 -12.69 -6.88 -9.31
N ASN A 275 -13.20 -7.98 -8.76
CA ASN A 275 -14.52 -8.55 -9.07
C ASN A 275 -15.12 -9.23 -7.82
N CYS A 276 -16.24 -9.95 -7.96
CA CYS A 276 -16.95 -10.57 -6.84
C CYS A 276 -16.14 -11.68 -6.13
N TYR A 277 -15.08 -12.19 -6.78
CA TYR A 277 -14.23 -13.28 -6.30
C TYR A 277 -12.95 -12.79 -5.59
N GLY A 278 -12.75 -11.47 -5.53
CA GLY A 278 -11.60 -10.86 -4.88
C GLY A 278 -10.96 -9.71 -5.67
N TRP A 279 -9.75 -9.35 -5.27
CA TRP A 279 -8.96 -8.31 -5.91
C TRP A 279 -7.46 -8.60 -5.85
N SER A 280 -6.70 -8.01 -6.77
CA SER A 280 -5.24 -8.01 -6.74
C SER A 280 -4.66 -6.68 -7.17
N ARG A 281 -3.45 -6.39 -6.67
CA ARG A 281 -2.71 -5.17 -6.99
C ARG A 281 -1.20 -5.42 -6.99
N THR A 282 -0.51 -4.88 -7.98
CA THR A 282 0.94 -4.98 -8.16
C THR A 282 1.56 -3.58 -8.13
N MET A 283 2.78 -3.44 -7.61
CA MET A 283 3.53 -2.17 -7.67
C MET A 283 3.95 -1.87 -9.11
N THR A 284 3.66 -0.66 -9.58
CA THR A 284 3.96 -0.23 -10.95
C THR A 284 5.27 0.54 -11.03
N ASN A 285 5.77 0.76 -12.25
CA ASN A 285 6.91 1.66 -12.52
C ASN A 285 6.65 3.14 -12.18
N LYS A 286 5.49 3.50 -11.62
CA LYS A 286 5.18 4.85 -11.09
C LYS A 286 5.14 4.88 -9.55
N ASP A 287 5.12 3.72 -8.92
CA ASP A 287 5.29 3.54 -7.47
C ASP A 287 6.78 3.32 -7.10
N LEU A 288 7.66 3.35 -8.12
CA LEU A 288 9.09 3.06 -8.07
C LEU A 288 9.91 4.00 -7.19
N ASP A 289 9.49 5.26 -7.03
CA ASP A 289 10.19 6.28 -6.24
C ASP A 289 10.44 5.84 -4.77
N ALA A 290 9.63 4.91 -4.24
CA ALA A 290 9.75 4.35 -2.89
C ALA A 290 10.54 3.03 -2.81
N LEU A 291 10.99 2.48 -3.95
CA LEU A 291 11.77 1.23 -4.05
C LEU A 291 13.19 1.43 -4.60
N HIS A 292 13.64 2.68 -4.69
CA HIS A 292 14.99 3.18 -4.99
C HIS A 292 16.09 2.08 -5.03
N GLY A 293 16.65 1.83 -6.22
CA GLY A 293 17.69 0.82 -6.46
C GLY A 293 17.22 -0.64 -6.57
N SER A 294 16.14 -1.05 -5.91
CA SER A 294 15.76 -2.47 -5.80
C SER A 294 15.13 -3.05 -7.06
N ASN A 295 15.56 -4.27 -7.42
CA ASN A 295 14.95 -5.09 -8.49
C ASN A 295 13.80 -5.99 -8.00
N ILE A 296 13.39 -5.90 -6.73
CA ILE A 296 12.28 -6.66 -6.16
C ILE A 296 10.96 -5.90 -6.31
N GLY A 297 10.03 -6.47 -7.07
CA GLY A 297 8.65 -6.00 -7.10
C GLY A 297 7.80 -6.57 -5.97
N MET A 298 6.66 -5.97 -5.71
CA MET A 298 5.68 -6.51 -4.77
C MET A 298 4.27 -6.53 -5.36
N PHE A 299 3.46 -7.47 -4.88
CA PHE A 299 2.04 -7.59 -5.20
C PHE A 299 1.24 -8.10 -3.99
N MET A 300 -0.07 -7.89 -4.01
CA MET A 300 -1.03 -8.40 -3.04
C MET A 300 -2.20 -9.04 -3.79
N VAL A 301 -2.67 -10.18 -3.27
CA VAL A 301 -3.87 -10.88 -3.74
C VAL A 301 -4.79 -11.12 -2.54
N ASN A 302 -6.08 -10.88 -2.75
CA ASN A 302 -7.15 -11.16 -1.80
C ASN A 302 -8.23 -11.95 -2.54
N LEU A 303 -8.40 -13.24 -2.19
CA LEU A 303 -9.48 -14.09 -2.68
C LEU A 303 -10.57 -14.19 -1.61
N THR A 304 -11.83 -13.99 -2.00
CA THR A 304 -12.98 -14.39 -1.20
C THR A 304 -13.08 -15.92 -1.15
N THR A 305 -13.98 -16.49 -0.32
CA THR A 305 -14.23 -17.94 -0.25
C THR A 305 -14.63 -18.52 -1.62
N GLY A 306 -14.27 -19.79 -1.89
CA GLY A 306 -14.68 -20.51 -3.11
C GLY A 306 -14.24 -19.85 -4.42
N SER A 307 -13.04 -19.25 -4.41
CA SER A 307 -12.52 -18.40 -5.49
C SER A 307 -11.08 -18.75 -5.84
N MET A 308 -10.65 -18.44 -7.07
CA MET A 308 -9.28 -18.71 -7.52
C MET A 308 -8.65 -17.54 -8.27
N VAL A 309 -7.33 -17.39 -8.17
CA VAL A 309 -6.55 -16.86 -9.30
C VAL A 309 -6.44 -17.98 -10.33
N GLY A 310 -7.01 -17.76 -11.52
CA GLY A 310 -7.06 -18.75 -12.59
C GLY A 310 -5.68 -19.20 -13.06
N PRO A 311 -5.53 -20.39 -13.66
CA PRO A 311 -4.22 -20.93 -14.04
C PRO A 311 -3.40 -19.95 -14.91
N HIS A 312 -2.17 -19.66 -14.49
CA HIS A 312 -1.27 -18.69 -15.13
C HIS A 312 0.20 -19.01 -14.87
N TRP A 313 1.13 -18.34 -15.54
CA TRP A 313 2.56 -18.39 -15.17
C TRP A 313 3.23 -17.02 -15.28
N ASN A 314 4.34 -16.84 -14.55
CA ASN A 314 5.16 -15.64 -14.66
C ASN A 314 6.32 -15.84 -15.65
N PRO A 315 6.49 -14.94 -16.65
CA PRO A 315 7.54 -15.08 -17.66
C PRO A 315 8.89 -14.50 -17.22
N LYS A 316 8.92 -13.55 -16.28
CA LYS A 316 10.18 -12.88 -15.86
C LYS A 316 10.58 -13.20 -14.42
N ALA A 317 9.62 -13.25 -13.50
CA ALA A 317 9.87 -13.36 -12.06
C ALA A 317 9.52 -14.74 -11.47
N THR A 318 10.25 -15.10 -10.42
CA THR A 318 9.82 -16.06 -9.40
C THR A 318 8.93 -15.31 -8.39
N GLU A 319 7.85 -15.94 -7.93
CA GLU A 319 7.06 -15.43 -6.81
C GLU A 319 7.58 -15.99 -5.49
N ILE A 320 7.68 -15.13 -4.48
CA ILE A 320 7.97 -15.48 -3.09
C ILE A 320 6.87 -14.85 -2.23
N ALA A 321 5.84 -15.63 -1.91
CA ALA A 321 4.62 -15.16 -1.27
C ALA A 321 4.52 -15.58 0.20
N ILE A 322 3.91 -14.71 1.01
CA ILE A 322 3.62 -14.89 2.43
C ILE A 322 2.10 -14.79 2.60
N VAL A 323 1.49 -15.82 3.18
CA VAL A 323 0.06 -15.77 3.52
C VAL A 323 -0.14 -14.79 4.68
N THR A 324 -1.07 -13.86 4.51
CA THR A 324 -1.35 -12.78 5.47
C THR A 324 -2.71 -12.91 6.17
N ASP A 325 -3.66 -13.63 5.58
CA ASP A 325 -4.96 -13.92 6.19
C ASP A 325 -5.55 -15.21 5.59
N GLY A 326 -6.28 -15.96 6.41
CA GLY A 326 -6.93 -17.23 6.03
C GLY A 326 -5.98 -18.33 5.54
N SER A 327 -6.47 -19.16 4.60
CA SER A 327 -5.79 -20.34 4.06
C SER A 327 -6.29 -20.74 2.67
N GLY A 328 -5.48 -21.48 1.94
CA GLY A 328 -5.80 -21.91 0.58
C GLY A 328 -4.90 -23.02 0.05
N ILE A 329 -5.14 -23.42 -1.20
CA ILE A 329 -4.36 -24.39 -1.96
C ILE A 329 -3.60 -23.68 -3.07
N VAL A 330 -2.31 -24.03 -3.18
CA VAL A 330 -1.45 -23.66 -4.31
C VAL A 330 -1.17 -24.92 -5.11
N GLN A 331 -1.58 -24.92 -6.38
CA GLN A 331 -1.16 -25.92 -7.36
C GLN A 331 -0.05 -25.32 -8.22
N THR A 332 1.03 -26.08 -8.46
CA THR A 332 2.09 -25.75 -9.41
C THR A 332 2.35 -26.90 -10.37
N VAL A 333 2.62 -26.59 -11.63
CA VAL A 333 2.88 -27.55 -12.70
C VAL A 333 4.34 -27.43 -13.13
N CYS A 334 5.01 -28.57 -13.26
CA CYS A 334 6.33 -28.64 -13.89
C CYS A 334 6.16 -28.78 -15.42
N PRO A 335 6.66 -27.83 -16.25
CA PRO A 335 6.55 -27.93 -17.71
C PRO A 335 7.26 -29.13 -18.34
N SER A 336 8.27 -29.68 -17.65
CA SER A 336 9.17 -30.71 -18.17
C SER A 336 8.87 -32.13 -17.66
N SER A 337 7.81 -32.33 -16.87
CA SER A 337 7.45 -33.66 -16.36
C SER A 337 6.27 -34.24 -17.12
N SER A 338 6.51 -35.29 -17.92
CA SER A 338 5.44 -36.20 -18.33
C SER A 338 4.90 -36.93 -17.10
N SER A 339 3.58 -36.81 -16.88
CA SER A 339 2.87 -37.46 -15.77
C SER A 339 2.53 -38.94 -16.03
N SER A 340 2.89 -39.47 -17.20
CA SER A 340 2.40 -40.74 -17.74
C SER A 340 3.52 -41.74 -18.04
N SER A 341 4.17 -42.28 -17.00
CA SER A 341 5.06 -43.45 -17.12
C SER A 341 5.21 -44.17 -15.76
N PRO A 342 4.54 -45.31 -15.55
CA PRO A 342 4.95 -46.28 -14.55
C PRO A 342 6.36 -46.82 -14.89
N PRO A 343 7.18 -47.22 -13.91
CA PRO A 343 8.44 -47.90 -14.19
C PRO A 343 8.16 -49.29 -14.77
N SER A 344 8.26 -49.43 -16.09
CA SER A 344 8.05 -50.70 -16.80
C SER A 344 9.15 -51.71 -16.46
N GLY A 345 8.86 -52.61 -15.51
CA GLY A 345 9.81 -53.56 -14.95
C GLY A 345 10.19 -54.75 -15.85
N GLU A 346 10.84 -54.51 -17.00
CA GLU A 346 11.46 -55.59 -17.79
C GLU A 346 12.92 -55.85 -17.36
N SER A 347 13.08 -56.65 -16.29
CA SER A 347 14.38 -57.26 -15.98
C SER A 347 14.72 -58.39 -16.96
N ARG A 348 15.58 -58.12 -17.96
CA ARG A 348 16.15 -59.19 -18.81
C ARG A 348 17.69 -59.19 -18.86
N ARG A 349 18.25 -59.93 -17.88
CA ARG A 349 19.40 -60.85 -17.98
C ARG A 349 20.68 -60.32 -18.65
N GLY A 350 21.73 -60.12 -17.84
CA GLY A 350 23.07 -59.75 -18.31
C GLY A 350 23.93 -60.90 -18.86
N HIS A 351 25.18 -60.58 -19.17
CA HIS A 351 26.26 -61.52 -19.46
C HIS A 351 27.54 -61.15 -18.70
N ARG A 352 28.42 -62.13 -18.50
CA ARG A 352 29.76 -61.99 -17.88
C ARG A 352 30.85 -62.15 -18.95
N GLY A 353 32.01 -61.56 -18.70
CA GLY A 353 33.21 -61.63 -19.54
C GLY A 353 33.58 -60.26 -20.12
N ASP A 354 34.85 -59.89 -20.26
CA ASP A 354 36.07 -60.56 -19.79
C ASP A 354 37.21 -59.54 -19.59
N GLU A 355 38.34 -59.94 -19.02
CA GLU A 355 39.47 -59.06 -18.72
C GLU A 355 40.25 -58.59 -19.97
N ARG A 356 40.70 -57.32 -19.97
CA ARG A 356 42.13 -56.92 -20.13
C ARG A 356 42.31 -55.40 -20.09
N GLY A 357 43.41 -54.95 -19.48
CA GLY A 357 43.66 -53.53 -19.18
C GLY A 357 44.48 -52.76 -20.23
N GLY A 358 44.55 -51.44 -20.01
CA GLY A 358 45.40 -50.51 -20.74
C GLY A 358 45.30 -49.10 -20.11
N PRO A 359 46.39 -48.52 -19.58
CA PRO A 359 46.35 -47.22 -18.92
C PRO A 359 46.60 -46.05 -19.88
N GLY A 360 45.87 -44.95 -19.71
CA GLY A 360 46.21 -43.65 -20.31
C GLY A 360 45.13 -43.04 -21.20
N GLY A 361 44.26 -42.24 -20.61
CA GLY A 361 43.35 -41.36 -21.32
C GLY A 361 42.87 -40.24 -20.40
N ARG A 362 43.20 -38.98 -20.70
CA ARG A 362 42.62 -37.82 -20.01
C ARG A 362 41.17 -37.67 -20.49
N GLY A 363 40.24 -38.21 -19.71
CA GLY A 363 38.81 -37.98 -19.85
C GLY A 363 38.33 -37.00 -18.79
N ASP A 364 37.58 -36.00 -19.23
CA ASP A 364 36.85 -35.02 -18.43
C ASP A 364 36.04 -35.70 -17.30
N GLU A 365 36.36 -35.42 -16.02
CA GLU A 365 35.49 -35.80 -14.89
C GLU A 365 34.30 -34.86 -14.82
N GLY A 366 33.42 -34.97 -15.83
CA GLY A 366 32.11 -34.34 -15.86
C GLY A 366 31.25 -34.90 -14.71
N GLY A 367 31.38 -34.28 -13.54
CA GLY A 367 30.77 -34.76 -12.31
C GLY A 367 29.26 -34.96 -12.46
N GLU A 368 28.76 -36.08 -11.94
CA GLU A 368 27.36 -36.49 -12.07
C GLU A 368 26.41 -35.47 -11.42
N GLY A 369 25.99 -34.49 -12.22
CA GLY A 369 24.91 -33.57 -11.92
C GLY A 369 23.59 -34.34 -11.88
N GLY A 370 23.31 -34.98 -10.75
CA GLY A 370 22.07 -35.69 -10.47
C GLY A 370 20.87 -34.75 -10.59
N GLY A 371 20.34 -34.64 -11.80
CA GLY A 371 19.41 -33.60 -12.21
C GLY A 371 18.19 -33.53 -11.29
N ALA A 372 17.97 -32.36 -10.69
CA ALA A 372 16.83 -32.09 -9.81
C ALA A 372 15.52 -32.36 -10.55
N ARG A 373 14.89 -33.52 -10.31
CA ARG A 373 13.72 -33.95 -11.09
C ARG A 373 12.55 -33.03 -10.77
N CYS A 374 12.27 -32.16 -11.73
CA CYS A 374 11.14 -31.26 -11.72
C CYS A 374 9.82 -32.04 -11.59
N ARG A 375 8.92 -31.56 -10.71
CA ARG A 375 7.63 -32.20 -10.42
C ARG A 375 6.55 -31.14 -10.18
N SER A 376 5.36 -31.39 -10.74
CA SER A 376 4.13 -30.71 -10.32
C SER A 376 3.82 -31.03 -8.84
N SER A 377 3.19 -30.09 -8.14
CA SER A 377 2.82 -30.25 -6.73
C SER A 377 1.52 -29.52 -6.41
N VAL A 378 0.80 -30.03 -5.42
CA VAL A 378 -0.33 -29.37 -4.76
C VAL A 378 0.03 -29.26 -3.29
N PHE A 379 -0.14 -28.10 -2.68
CA PHE A 379 0.14 -27.89 -1.26
C PHE A 379 -0.79 -26.84 -0.64
N ARG A 380 -1.18 -27.08 0.62
CA ARG A 380 -1.93 -26.13 1.44
C ARG A 380 -1.00 -25.09 2.06
N VAL A 381 -1.52 -23.89 2.23
CA VAL A 381 -0.88 -22.78 2.92
C VAL A 381 -1.87 -22.06 3.84
N LYS A 382 -1.41 -21.56 4.99
CA LYS A 382 -2.18 -20.84 6.02
C LYS A 382 -1.45 -19.56 6.47
N GLU A 383 -2.13 -18.64 7.14
CA GLU A 383 -1.58 -17.37 7.68
C GLU A 383 -0.19 -17.55 8.31
N GLY A 384 0.84 -16.95 7.69
CA GLY A 384 2.25 -17.05 8.08
C GLY A 384 3.10 -18.11 7.37
N ASP A 385 2.53 -18.94 6.50
CA ASP A 385 3.34 -19.79 5.62
C ASP A 385 3.97 -18.97 4.49
N VAL A 386 5.09 -19.45 3.97
CA VAL A 386 5.80 -18.86 2.83
C VAL A 386 5.81 -19.85 1.69
N PHE A 387 5.37 -19.46 0.50
CA PHE A 387 5.46 -20.28 -0.70
C PHE A 387 6.26 -19.60 -1.81
N VAL A 388 6.91 -20.42 -2.64
CA VAL A 388 7.77 -19.99 -3.74
C VAL A 388 7.39 -20.73 -5.00
N VAL A 389 7.07 -20.00 -6.07
CA VAL A 389 6.80 -20.56 -7.39
C VAL A 389 7.76 -19.96 -8.43
N PRO A 390 8.65 -20.77 -9.04
CA PRO A 390 9.62 -20.24 -9.99
C PRO A 390 8.97 -19.77 -11.30
N ARG A 391 9.63 -18.85 -12.01
CA ARG A 391 9.24 -18.45 -13.36
C ARG A 391 8.98 -19.66 -14.29
N PHE A 392 8.12 -19.47 -15.28
CA PHE A 392 7.66 -20.47 -16.24
C PHE A 392 6.93 -21.71 -15.68
N HIS A 393 6.67 -21.80 -14.38
CA HIS A 393 5.80 -22.85 -13.82
C HIS A 393 4.35 -22.36 -13.83
N PRO A 394 3.41 -23.05 -14.52
CA PRO A 394 1.99 -22.75 -14.39
C PRO A 394 1.50 -23.01 -12.97
N MET A 395 0.68 -22.11 -12.45
CA MET A 395 0.18 -22.14 -11.08
C MET A 395 -1.27 -21.66 -10.98
N ALA A 396 -1.96 -22.13 -9.95
CA ALA A 396 -3.28 -21.69 -9.55
C ALA A 396 -3.33 -21.51 -8.03
N HIS A 397 -4.01 -20.47 -7.58
CA HIS A 397 -4.15 -20.12 -6.16
C HIS A 397 -5.64 -20.15 -5.84
N MET A 398 -6.08 -21.01 -4.91
CA MET A 398 -7.50 -21.26 -4.62
C MET A 398 -7.77 -21.09 -3.12
N SER A 399 -8.85 -20.41 -2.77
CA SER A 399 -9.40 -20.36 -1.41
C SER A 399 -10.35 -21.54 -1.16
N PHE A 400 -10.61 -21.84 0.11
CA PHE A 400 -11.60 -22.84 0.50
C PHE A 400 -13.02 -22.26 0.49
N ASN A 401 -14.05 -23.10 0.54
CA ASN A 401 -15.45 -22.67 0.65
C ASN A 401 -15.77 -21.98 2.00
N ASN A 402 -14.91 -22.17 3.01
CA ASN A 402 -15.11 -21.67 4.39
C ASN A 402 -14.02 -20.71 4.88
N ASP A 403 -13.00 -20.42 4.08
CA ASP A 403 -11.89 -19.53 4.43
C ASP A 403 -11.44 -18.69 3.23
N SER A 404 -11.05 -17.44 3.49
CA SER A 404 -10.46 -16.54 2.49
C SER A 404 -9.00 -16.91 2.23
N PHE A 405 -8.42 -16.44 1.12
CA PHE A 405 -6.98 -16.60 0.88
C PHE A 405 -6.35 -15.26 0.50
N VAL A 406 -5.66 -14.62 1.46
CA VAL A 406 -5.05 -13.30 1.28
C VAL A 406 -3.54 -13.37 1.51
N PHE A 407 -2.75 -12.98 0.52
CA PHE A 407 -1.28 -13.06 0.56
C PHE A 407 -0.61 -11.84 -0.08
N ILE A 408 0.61 -11.56 0.37
CA ILE A 408 1.52 -10.61 -0.29
C ILE A 408 2.69 -11.38 -0.88
N GLY A 409 3.16 -10.94 -2.04
CA GLY A 409 4.26 -11.57 -2.76
C GLY A 409 5.35 -10.59 -3.12
N PHE A 410 6.59 -11.07 -3.02
CA PHE A 410 7.76 -10.47 -3.66
C PHE A 410 7.96 -11.12 -5.03
N SER A 411 8.22 -10.29 -6.04
CA SER A 411 8.54 -10.66 -7.41
C SER A 411 10.03 -10.45 -7.63
N THR A 412 10.77 -11.48 -8.05
CA THR A 412 12.23 -11.37 -8.29
C THR A 412 12.62 -10.56 -9.54
N HIS A 413 11.69 -9.80 -10.12
CA HIS A 413 11.91 -8.86 -11.22
C HIS A 413 10.91 -7.70 -11.09
N MET A 414 11.40 -6.46 -11.22
CA MET A 414 10.57 -5.26 -11.18
C MET A 414 9.83 -4.98 -12.49
N GLY A 415 8.70 -4.27 -12.40
CA GLY A 415 8.13 -3.43 -13.47
C GLY A 415 7.50 -4.07 -14.71
N GLU A 416 7.97 -5.25 -15.15
CA GLU A 416 7.60 -5.84 -16.45
C GLU A 416 7.17 -7.31 -16.38
N ASN A 417 7.05 -7.89 -15.18
CA ASN A 417 6.53 -9.23 -15.01
C ASN A 417 5.00 -9.22 -15.12
N HIS A 418 4.49 -9.48 -16.33
CA HIS A 418 3.06 -9.59 -16.61
C HIS A 418 2.64 -11.07 -16.57
N PRO A 419 1.79 -11.51 -15.62
CA PRO A 419 1.32 -12.89 -15.55
C PRO A 419 0.58 -13.30 -16.82
N GLN A 420 0.89 -14.48 -17.36
CA GLN A 420 0.31 -15.03 -18.58
C GLN A 420 -0.78 -16.04 -18.21
N PHE A 421 -2.06 -15.67 -18.37
CA PHE A 421 -3.19 -16.52 -18.00
C PHE A 421 -3.47 -17.59 -19.07
N LEU A 422 -3.76 -18.81 -18.63
CA LEU A 422 -4.20 -19.93 -19.47
C LEU A 422 -5.73 -20.03 -19.57
N ALA A 423 -6.47 -19.50 -18.58
CA ALA A 423 -7.92 -19.57 -18.49
C ALA A 423 -8.60 -18.20 -18.48
N GLY A 424 -9.89 -18.19 -18.81
CA GLY A 424 -10.74 -16.99 -18.81
C GLY A 424 -10.56 -16.08 -20.02
N LYS A 425 -11.26 -14.94 -19.98
CA LYS A 425 -11.34 -13.97 -21.08
C LYS A 425 -10.00 -13.31 -21.43
N GLY A 426 -9.10 -13.17 -20.44
CA GLY A 426 -7.73 -12.69 -20.62
C GLY A 426 -6.70 -13.77 -20.98
N SER A 427 -7.12 -15.00 -21.30
CA SER A 427 -6.20 -16.09 -21.61
C SER A 427 -5.37 -15.83 -22.87
N VAL A 428 -4.07 -16.12 -22.80
CA VAL A 428 -3.15 -16.06 -23.95
C VAL A 428 -3.55 -17.05 -25.06
N LEU A 429 -4.31 -18.10 -24.72
CA LEU A 429 -4.82 -19.07 -25.68
C LEU A 429 -5.87 -18.46 -26.61
N GLN A 430 -6.52 -17.34 -26.23
CA GLN A 430 -7.42 -16.57 -27.10
C GLN A 430 -6.68 -15.91 -28.28
N ALA A 431 -5.37 -15.66 -28.14
CA ALA A 431 -4.53 -15.10 -29.20
C ALA A 431 -3.98 -16.17 -30.17
N VAL A 432 -4.14 -17.46 -29.86
CA VAL A 432 -3.76 -18.57 -30.73
C VAL A 432 -4.94 -18.91 -31.64
N GLY A 433 -4.70 -19.09 -32.94
CA GLY A 433 -5.73 -19.51 -33.88
C GLY A 433 -6.37 -20.83 -33.45
N LYS A 434 -7.71 -20.88 -33.36
CA LYS A 434 -8.48 -22.02 -32.80
C LYS A 434 -8.11 -23.38 -33.41
N GLU A 435 -7.77 -23.41 -34.70
CA GLU A 435 -7.33 -24.61 -35.42
C GLU A 435 -5.92 -25.06 -35.00
N VAL A 436 -4.98 -24.11 -34.87
CA VAL A 436 -3.61 -24.38 -34.39
C VAL A 436 -3.62 -24.89 -32.95
N LEU A 437 -4.48 -24.30 -32.11
CA LEU A 437 -4.68 -24.73 -30.72
C LEU A 437 -5.41 -26.09 -30.63
N ALA A 438 -6.32 -26.40 -31.56
CA ALA A 438 -6.91 -27.74 -31.65
C ALA A 438 -5.84 -28.79 -31.99
N LEU A 439 -5.00 -28.52 -33.00
CA LEU A 439 -3.91 -29.41 -33.39
C LEU A 439 -2.88 -29.62 -32.27
N SER A 440 -2.52 -28.57 -31.52
CA SER A 440 -1.58 -28.71 -30.39
C SER A 440 -2.17 -29.45 -29.18
N LEU A 441 -3.50 -29.48 -29.03
CA LEU A 441 -4.24 -30.26 -28.03
C LEU A 441 -4.70 -31.64 -28.56
N GLY A 442 -4.19 -32.08 -29.72
CA GLY A 442 -4.53 -33.37 -30.32
C GLY A 442 -5.99 -33.50 -30.80
N GLN A 443 -6.70 -32.39 -30.91
CA GLN A 443 -8.12 -32.34 -31.31
C GLN A 443 -8.25 -32.25 -32.83
N THR A 444 -9.12 -33.07 -33.41
CA THR A 444 -9.41 -33.10 -34.85
C THR A 444 -10.38 -32.01 -35.31
N ASN A 445 -11.00 -31.28 -34.39
CA ASN A 445 -11.95 -30.20 -34.67
C ASN A 445 -11.83 -29.07 -33.63
N SER A 446 -11.81 -27.82 -34.11
CA SER A 446 -11.74 -26.61 -33.29
C SER A 446 -12.99 -26.32 -32.45
N THR A 447 -14.14 -26.95 -32.71
CA THR A 447 -15.37 -26.75 -31.90
C THR A 447 -15.19 -27.06 -30.41
N ALA A 448 -14.33 -28.03 -30.05
CA ALA A 448 -14.03 -28.32 -28.65
C ALA A 448 -13.22 -27.18 -27.98
N VAL A 449 -12.22 -26.66 -28.70
CA VAL A 449 -11.40 -25.52 -28.26
C VAL A 449 -12.22 -24.23 -28.19
N GLU A 450 -13.13 -24.01 -29.13
CA GLU A 450 -14.03 -22.86 -29.12
C GLU A 450 -14.95 -22.86 -27.89
N LYS A 451 -15.51 -24.02 -27.52
CA LYS A 451 -16.28 -24.16 -26.27
C LYS A 451 -15.41 -23.92 -25.03
N LEU A 452 -14.21 -24.49 -24.98
CA LEU A 452 -13.26 -24.30 -23.88
C LEU A 452 -12.90 -22.81 -23.68
N LEU A 453 -12.59 -22.09 -24.76
CA LEU A 453 -12.20 -20.68 -24.72
C LEU A 453 -13.38 -19.72 -24.46
N SER A 454 -14.62 -20.10 -24.76
CA SER A 454 -15.81 -19.24 -24.59
C SER A 454 -16.62 -19.51 -23.32
N ALA A 455 -16.37 -20.61 -22.60
CA ALA A 455 -17.09 -20.98 -21.40
C ALA A 455 -16.88 -20.00 -20.23
N GLN A 456 -15.63 -19.64 -19.93
CA GLN A 456 -15.30 -18.74 -18.81
C GLN A 456 -15.31 -17.27 -19.28
N ARG A 457 -16.20 -16.48 -18.67
CA ARG A 457 -16.46 -15.07 -19.01
C ARG A 457 -15.58 -14.11 -18.21
N ASP A 458 -15.20 -14.51 -17.00
CA ASP A 458 -14.35 -13.74 -16.10
C ASP A 458 -12.87 -13.83 -16.49
N SER A 459 -12.03 -13.03 -15.83
CA SER A 459 -10.59 -12.93 -16.11
C SER A 459 -9.79 -12.75 -14.83
N THR A 460 -8.61 -13.36 -14.80
CA THR A 460 -7.64 -13.32 -13.69
C THR A 460 -8.14 -13.98 -12.39
N ILE A 461 -9.19 -13.44 -11.77
CA ILE A 461 -9.82 -14.03 -10.58
C ILE A 461 -11.19 -14.58 -10.99
N LEU A 462 -11.46 -15.84 -10.64
CA LEU A 462 -12.61 -16.64 -11.09
C LEU A 462 -13.30 -17.30 -9.88
N SER A 463 -14.57 -17.67 -10.02
CA SER A 463 -15.21 -18.63 -9.11
C SER A 463 -14.56 -20.01 -9.22
N CYS A 464 -14.38 -20.67 -8.07
CA CYS A 464 -13.91 -22.05 -7.97
C CYS A 464 -14.36 -22.66 -6.64
N ILE A 465 -15.68 -22.92 -6.54
CA ILE A 465 -16.31 -23.60 -5.40
C ILE A 465 -15.70 -25.00 -5.29
N SER A 466 -15.40 -25.46 -4.07
CA SER A 466 -14.80 -26.77 -3.74
C SER A 466 -13.44 -27.11 -4.36
N CYS A 467 -12.89 -26.30 -5.25
CA CYS A 467 -11.66 -26.60 -5.99
C CYS A 467 -10.44 -26.83 -5.07
N ALA A 468 -10.38 -26.13 -3.93
CA ALA A 468 -9.33 -26.33 -2.95
C ALA A 468 -9.52 -27.66 -2.20
N GLU A 469 -10.73 -27.94 -1.74
CA GLU A 469 -11.12 -29.18 -1.06
C GLU A 469 -10.86 -30.43 -1.92
N GLU A 470 -11.29 -30.41 -3.19
CA GLU A 470 -11.04 -31.50 -4.16
C GLU A 470 -9.54 -31.76 -4.38
N LEU A 471 -8.72 -30.70 -4.42
CA LEU A 471 -7.28 -30.83 -4.66
C LEU A 471 -6.50 -31.20 -3.40
N GLU A 472 -6.95 -30.78 -2.21
CA GLU A 472 -6.40 -31.25 -0.93
C GLU A 472 -6.64 -32.75 -0.75
N GLU A 473 -7.85 -33.22 -1.05
CA GLU A 473 -8.21 -34.63 -0.98
C GLU A 473 -7.41 -35.50 -1.94
N LYS A 474 -7.38 -35.16 -3.23
CA LYS A 474 -6.61 -35.92 -4.25
C LYS A 474 -5.10 -35.93 -3.95
N ALA A 475 -4.57 -34.86 -3.36
CA ALA A 475 -3.18 -34.81 -2.91
C ALA A 475 -2.95 -35.68 -1.65
N ALA A 476 -3.93 -35.79 -0.75
CA ALA A 476 -3.88 -36.68 0.41
C ALA A 476 -4.00 -38.17 0.00
N GLU A 477 -4.89 -38.49 -0.94
CA GLU A 477 -5.03 -39.81 -1.56
C GLU A 477 -3.73 -40.26 -2.23
N GLU A 478 -3.18 -39.44 -3.13
CA GLU A 478 -1.91 -39.74 -3.82
C GLU A 478 -0.75 -39.92 -2.81
N LYS A 479 -0.76 -39.15 -1.71
CA LYS A 479 0.22 -39.29 -0.63
C LYS A 479 0.07 -40.61 0.12
N ARG A 480 -1.15 -40.97 0.58
CA ARG A 480 -1.43 -42.25 1.26
C ARG A 480 -1.01 -43.43 0.39
N ARG A 481 -1.39 -43.41 -0.89
CA ARG A 481 -1.04 -44.45 -1.85
C ARG A 481 0.47 -44.62 -2.02
N ARG A 482 1.23 -43.53 -2.10
CA ARG A 482 2.71 -43.59 -2.15
C ARG A 482 3.30 -44.15 -0.85
N GLU A 483 2.71 -43.83 0.30
CA GLU A 483 3.14 -44.36 1.60
C GLU A 483 2.84 -45.89 1.69
N GLU A 484 1.70 -46.37 1.20
CA GLU A 484 1.43 -47.82 1.04
C GLU A 484 2.39 -48.51 0.04
N GLU A 485 2.69 -47.86 -1.09
CA GLU A 485 3.64 -48.38 -2.09
C GLU A 485 5.09 -48.41 -1.56
N GLU A 486 5.47 -47.54 -0.61
CA GLU A 486 6.80 -47.56 0.06
C GLU A 486 6.86 -48.51 1.28
N GLU A 487 5.78 -48.66 2.07
CA GLU A 487 5.76 -49.58 3.23
C GLU A 487 5.56 -51.06 2.85
N GLY A 488 5.09 -51.35 1.63
CA GLY A 488 4.98 -52.71 1.07
C GLY A 488 3.85 -53.58 1.68
N GLY A 489 3.13 -53.07 2.68
CA GLY A 489 1.95 -53.67 3.28
C GLY A 489 0.69 -53.39 2.47
N GLY A 490 0.53 -54.04 1.32
CA GLY A 490 -0.68 -53.89 0.50
C GLY A 490 -1.94 -54.38 1.22
N LYS A 491 -2.89 -53.46 1.49
CA LYS A 491 -4.25 -53.76 1.95
C LYS A 491 -4.88 -54.88 1.11
N GLY A 492 -5.67 -55.74 1.76
CA GLY A 492 -6.36 -56.84 1.08
C GLY A 492 -7.34 -56.33 0.01
N PRO A 493 -7.61 -57.10 -1.06
CA PRO A 493 -8.51 -56.65 -2.13
C PRO A 493 -9.91 -56.30 -1.62
N GLY A 494 -10.43 -57.02 -0.62
CA GLY A 494 -11.72 -56.69 0.02
C GLY A 494 -11.69 -55.43 0.88
N GLU A 495 -10.56 -55.08 1.49
CA GLU A 495 -10.40 -53.82 2.24
C GLU A 495 -10.36 -52.63 1.27
N ARG A 496 -9.68 -52.81 0.12
CA ARG A 496 -9.65 -51.82 -0.97
C ARG A 496 -11.02 -51.63 -1.62
N GLU A 497 -11.73 -52.70 -1.93
CA GLU A 497 -13.11 -52.60 -2.45
C GLU A 497 -14.07 -51.94 -1.45
N GLU A 498 -13.85 -52.07 -0.13
CA GLU A 498 -14.68 -51.36 0.86
C GLU A 498 -14.26 -49.89 1.04
N GLU A 499 -12.97 -49.58 0.96
CA GLU A 499 -12.45 -48.20 0.99
C GLU A 499 -12.88 -47.41 -0.26
N GLU A 500 -12.68 -47.97 -1.47
CA GLU A 500 -13.13 -47.39 -2.75
C GLU A 500 -14.65 -47.14 -2.76
N ARG A 501 -15.45 -48.05 -2.18
CA ARG A 501 -16.91 -47.86 -2.04
C ARG A 501 -17.26 -46.70 -1.11
N ARG A 502 -16.60 -46.60 0.05
CA ARG A 502 -16.85 -45.51 1.01
C ARG A 502 -16.42 -44.16 0.44
N GLU A 503 -15.28 -44.11 -0.26
CA GLU A 503 -14.81 -42.92 -0.96
C GLU A 503 -15.75 -42.54 -2.12
N GLN A 504 -16.29 -43.50 -2.87
CA GLN A 504 -17.32 -43.22 -3.88
C GLN A 504 -18.64 -42.73 -3.26
N GLU A 505 -19.14 -43.34 -2.19
CA GLU A 505 -20.36 -42.91 -1.50
C GLU A 505 -20.20 -41.50 -0.89
N GLU A 506 -19.04 -41.20 -0.29
CA GLU A 506 -18.76 -39.87 0.24
C GLU A 506 -18.61 -38.84 -0.89
N ARG A 507 -17.96 -39.20 -2.00
CA ARG A 507 -17.85 -38.34 -3.18
C ARG A 507 -19.21 -38.05 -3.82
N GLU A 508 -20.06 -39.05 -4.03
CA GLU A 508 -21.43 -38.86 -4.52
C GLU A 508 -22.25 -37.98 -3.57
N ARG A 509 -22.02 -38.08 -2.26
CA ARG A 509 -22.65 -37.23 -1.26
C ARG A 509 -22.17 -35.76 -1.37
N ARG A 510 -20.88 -35.53 -1.59
CA ARG A 510 -20.30 -34.18 -1.77
C ARG A 510 -20.69 -33.54 -3.09
N GLU A 511 -20.70 -34.29 -4.20
CA GLU A 511 -21.14 -33.79 -5.52
C GLU A 511 -22.61 -33.32 -5.46
N ARG A 512 -23.46 -33.97 -4.66
CA ARG A 512 -24.85 -33.53 -4.39
C ARG A 512 -24.92 -32.27 -3.51
N GLU A 513 -24.12 -32.19 -2.44
CA GLU A 513 -24.05 -30.98 -1.60
C GLU A 513 -23.54 -29.76 -2.39
N GLU A 514 -22.61 -29.96 -3.33
CA GLU A 514 -22.16 -28.89 -4.21
C GLU A 514 -23.23 -28.46 -5.21
N GLU A 515 -23.96 -29.41 -5.84
CA GLU A 515 -25.03 -29.04 -6.76
C GLU A 515 -26.13 -28.23 -6.06
N GLU A 516 -26.46 -28.58 -4.81
CA GLU A 516 -27.40 -27.84 -3.98
C GLU A 516 -26.89 -26.42 -3.64
N ARG A 517 -25.65 -26.30 -3.15
CA ARG A 517 -25.00 -24.98 -2.87
C ARG A 517 -24.91 -24.11 -4.12
N ARG A 518 -24.60 -24.69 -5.28
CA ARG A 518 -24.52 -23.97 -6.54
C ARG A 518 -25.90 -23.46 -6.98
N ARG A 519 -26.95 -24.26 -6.83
CA ARG A 519 -28.34 -23.81 -7.08
C ARG A 519 -28.73 -22.67 -6.15
N GLU A 520 -28.37 -22.73 -4.86
CA GLU A 520 -28.56 -21.60 -3.94
C GLU A 520 -27.81 -20.34 -4.40
N GLN A 521 -26.55 -20.45 -4.84
CA GLN A 521 -25.79 -19.30 -5.31
C GLN A 521 -26.39 -18.71 -6.60
N GLU A 522 -26.75 -19.54 -7.58
CA GLU A 522 -27.40 -19.07 -8.82
C GLU A 522 -28.74 -18.37 -8.51
N GLU A 523 -29.48 -18.79 -7.47
CA GLU A 523 -30.68 -18.08 -7.00
C GLU A 523 -30.36 -16.76 -6.25
N ARG A 524 -29.32 -16.73 -5.40
CA ARG A 524 -28.88 -15.50 -4.70
C ARG A 524 -28.38 -14.44 -5.67
N GLU A 525 -27.49 -14.81 -6.58
CA GLU A 525 -26.99 -13.93 -7.63
C GLU A 525 -28.12 -13.37 -8.51
N ARG A 526 -29.16 -14.17 -8.77
CA ARG A 526 -30.34 -13.69 -9.49
C ARG A 526 -31.13 -12.65 -8.68
N LYS A 527 -31.34 -12.89 -7.38
CA LYS A 527 -32.02 -11.93 -6.48
C LYS A 527 -31.24 -10.61 -6.36
N GLU A 528 -29.92 -10.67 -6.26
CA GLU A 528 -29.06 -9.49 -6.23
C GLU A 528 -29.14 -8.68 -7.53
N LYS A 529 -29.15 -9.34 -8.69
CA LYS A 529 -29.33 -8.69 -10.00
C LYS A 529 -30.73 -8.06 -10.14
N GLU A 530 -31.78 -8.75 -9.68
CA GLU A 530 -33.15 -8.22 -9.64
C GLU A 530 -33.32 -7.06 -8.63
N GLU A 531 -32.51 -6.98 -7.57
CA GLU A 531 -32.48 -5.82 -6.66
C GLU A 531 -31.69 -4.65 -7.24
N GLU A 532 -30.52 -4.91 -7.85
CA GLU A 532 -29.69 -3.86 -8.47
C GLU A 532 -30.44 -3.15 -9.62
N GLU A 533 -31.16 -3.92 -10.45
CA GLU A 533 -31.99 -3.37 -11.52
C GLU A 533 -33.10 -2.46 -10.97
N ARG A 534 -33.77 -2.85 -9.88
CA ARG A 534 -34.77 -2.02 -9.19
C ARG A 534 -34.18 -0.75 -8.57
N ARG A 535 -32.97 -0.84 -7.98
CA ARG A 535 -32.26 0.34 -7.44
C ARG A 535 -31.92 1.33 -8.56
N ARG A 536 -31.37 0.85 -9.68
CA ARG A 536 -31.07 1.66 -10.87
C ARG A 536 -32.34 2.32 -11.45
N GLU A 537 -33.45 1.58 -11.54
CA GLU A 537 -34.75 2.14 -11.91
C GLU A 537 -35.21 3.26 -10.96
N GLN A 538 -35.02 3.10 -9.65
CA GLN A 538 -35.41 4.11 -8.67
C GLN A 538 -34.50 5.35 -8.76
N GLU A 539 -33.18 5.17 -8.85
CA GLU A 539 -32.22 6.26 -9.04
C GLU A 539 -32.51 7.05 -10.33
N GLU A 540 -32.90 6.38 -11.43
CA GLU A 540 -33.29 7.06 -12.66
C GLU A 540 -34.62 7.84 -12.53
N LYS A 541 -35.58 7.33 -11.75
CA LYS A 541 -36.83 8.05 -11.44
C LYS A 541 -36.57 9.27 -10.55
N GLU A 542 -35.86 9.11 -9.44
CA GLU A 542 -35.47 10.23 -8.57
C GLU A 542 -34.65 11.28 -9.31
N ARG A 543 -33.77 10.88 -10.24
CA ARG A 543 -33.04 11.83 -11.08
C ARG A 543 -33.97 12.61 -12.01
N LYS A 544 -34.93 11.95 -12.67
CA LYS A 544 -35.90 12.62 -13.55
C LYS A 544 -36.80 13.60 -12.78
N GLU A 545 -37.23 13.23 -11.58
CA GLU A 545 -38.01 14.11 -10.70
C GLU A 545 -37.20 15.36 -10.30
N ARG A 546 -35.92 15.20 -9.94
CA ARG A 546 -35.02 16.33 -9.66
C ARG A 546 -34.78 17.22 -10.89
N GLU A 547 -34.56 16.63 -12.07
CA GLU A 547 -34.42 17.39 -13.33
C GLU A 547 -35.70 18.12 -13.75
N GLU A 548 -36.88 17.62 -13.39
CA GLU A 548 -38.14 18.35 -13.59
C GLU A 548 -38.33 19.47 -12.55
N GLU A 549 -38.01 19.21 -11.28
CA GLU A 549 -38.08 20.23 -10.22
C GLU A 549 -37.14 21.40 -10.49
N GLU A 550 -35.90 21.12 -10.92
CA GLU A 550 -34.91 22.14 -11.29
C GLU A 550 -35.41 23.00 -12.47
N ARG A 551 -36.03 22.39 -13.49
CA ARG A 551 -36.65 23.13 -14.61
C ARG A 551 -37.82 24.00 -14.18
N ARG A 552 -38.67 23.52 -13.25
CA ARG A 552 -39.77 24.31 -12.68
C ARG A 552 -39.23 25.52 -11.92
N ARG A 553 -38.23 25.32 -11.04
CA ARG A 553 -37.54 26.39 -10.31
C ARG A 553 -36.88 27.41 -11.24
N GLU A 554 -36.21 26.96 -12.31
CA GLU A 554 -35.65 27.84 -13.34
C GLU A 554 -36.74 28.68 -14.04
N GLN A 555 -37.92 28.11 -14.30
CA GLN A 555 -39.03 28.83 -14.94
C GLN A 555 -39.65 29.85 -13.99
N GLU A 556 -39.91 29.47 -12.72
CA GLU A 556 -40.39 30.38 -11.68
C GLU A 556 -39.42 31.56 -11.45
N GLU A 557 -38.10 31.31 -11.47
CA GLU A 557 -37.11 32.38 -11.35
C GLU A 557 -37.07 33.31 -12.58
N LYS A 558 -37.30 32.79 -13.79
CA LYS A 558 -37.42 33.60 -15.02
C LYS A 558 -38.70 34.45 -14.99
N GLU A 559 -39.86 33.85 -14.71
CA GLU A 559 -41.13 34.59 -14.58
C GLU A 559 -41.06 35.66 -13.48
N ARG A 560 -40.36 35.39 -12.37
CA ARG A 560 -40.12 36.40 -11.33
C ARG A 560 -39.23 37.54 -11.84
N LYS A 561 -38.13 37.25 -12.54
CA LYS A 561 -37.24 38.28 -13.11
C LYS A 561 -37.94 39.15 -14.14
N GLU A 562 -38.77 38.56 -15.00
CA GLU A 562 -39.57 39.30 -15.98
C GLU A 562 -40.57 40.25 -15.29
N ARG A 563 -41.23 39.81 -14.21
CA ARG A 563 -42.10 40.67 -13.39
C ARG A 563 -41.33 41.80 -12.70
N GLU A 564 -40.16 41.51 -12.10
CA GLU A 564 -39.32 42.55 -11.48
C GLU A 564 -38.75 43.55 -12.51
N GLU A 565 -38.50 43.13 -13.75
CA GLU A 565 -38.11 44.06 -14.84
C GLU A 565 -39.31 44.89 -15.32
N GLU A 566 -40.49 44.29 -15.48
CA GLU A 566 -41.71 45.02 -15.87
C GLU A 566 -42.10 46.07 -14.80
N GLU A 567 -42.02 45.71 -13.52
CA GLU A 567 -42.32 46.61 -12.41
C GLU A 567 -41.36 47.81 -12.40
N ARG A 568 -40.04 47.58 -12.52
CA ARG A 568 -39.03 48.66 -12.65
C ARG A 568 -39.26 49.54 -13.87
N ARG A 569 -39.72 48.97 -15.00
CA ARG A 569 -40.07 49.76 -16.19
C ARG A 569 -41.29 50.64 -15.94
N ARG A 570 -42.32 50.12 -15.26
CA ARG A 570 -43.51 50.90 -14.87
C ARG A 570 -43.15 52.02 -13.87
N GLU A 571 -42.29 51.75 -12.88
CA GLU A 571 -41.77 52.78 -11.95
C GLU A 571 -41.01 53.88 -12.69
N GLN A 572 -40.13 53.52 -13.63
CA GLN A 572 -39.35 54.47 -14.41
C GLN A 572 -40.25 55.30 -15.35
N GLU A 573 -41.21 54.67 -16.05
CA GLU A 573 -42.19 55.35 -16.90
C GLU A 573 -43.09 56.31 -16.07
N GLU A 574 -43.48 55.94 -14.85
CA GLU A 574 -44.22 56.84 -13.95
C GLU A 574 -43.34 58.00 -13.45
N LYS A 575 -42.07 57.72 -13.12
CA LYS A 575 -41.11 58.74 -12.68
C LYS A 575 -40.83 59.76 -13.78
N ASP A 576 -40.57 59.32 -15.01
CA ASP A 576 -40.33 60.20 -16.15
C ASP A 576 -41.56 61.06 -16.46
N ARG A 577 -42.77 60.48 -16.32
CA ARG A 577 -44.03 61.23 -16.42
C ARG A 577 -44.20 62.27 -15.32
N ARG A 578 -43.84 61.95 -14.05
CA ARG A 578 -43.85 62.91 -12.93
C ARG A 578 -42.84 64.04 -13.15
N GLU A 579 -41.62 63.74 -13.62
CA GLU A 579 -40.61 64.75 -13.97
C GLU A 579 -41.05 65.63 -15.13
N GLU A 580 -41.75 65.09 -16.15
CA GLU A 580 -42.35 65.92 -17.21
C GLU A 580 -43.48 66.81 -16.68
N GLU A 581 -44.43 66.28 -15.89
CA GLU A 581 -45.51 67.09 -15.30
C GLU A 581 -44.94 68.23 -14.42
N GLU A 582 -43.93 67.96 -13.60
CA GLU A 582 -43.26 69.00 -12.81
C GLU A 582 -42.56 70.03 -13.71
N ARG A 583 -41.91 69.58 -14.78
CA ARG A 583 -41.26 70.45 -15.79
C ARG A 583 -42.26 71.25 -16.62
N GLN A 584 -43.53 70.83 -16.72
CA GLN A 584 -44.63 71.62 -17.27
C GLN A 584 -45.08 72.67 -16.24
N ARG A 585 -45.38 72.28 -14.99
CA ARG A 585 -45.74 73.22 -13.91
C ARG A 585 -44.70 74.33 -13.71
N ARG A 586 -43.41 74.00 -13.67
CA ARG A 586 -42.29 74.98 -13.59
C ARG A 586 -42.17 75.91 -14.81
N LYS A 587 -42.80 75.60 -15.96
CA LYS A 587 -42.91 76.52 -17.11
C LYS A 587 -44.13 77.45 -16.96
N GLU A 588 -45.25 76.93 -16.46
CA GLU A 588 -46.46 77.70 -16.20
C GLU A 588 -46.28 78.70 -15.06
N GLU A 589 -45.69 78.27 -13.94
CA GLU A 589 -45.29 79.13 -12.82
C GLU A 589 -44.36 80.27 -13.30
N LYS A 590 -43.41 79.99 -14.19
CA LYS A 590 -42.54 81.00 -14.81
C LYS A 590 -43.22 81.89 -15.84
N ARG A 591 -44.42 81.55 -16.31
CA ARG A 591 -45.29 82.45 -17.09
C ARG A 591 -46.14 83.31 -16.16
N ALA A 592 -46.85 82.70 -15.23
CA ALA A 592 -47.68 83.37 -14.23
C ALA A 592 -46.86 84.38 -13.40
N ARG A 593 -45.63 84.04 -12.98
CA ARG A 593 -44.73 84.97 -12.30
C ARG A 593 -44.31 86.15 -13.19
N LYS A 594 -44.10 85.94 -14.50
CA LYS A 594 -43.81 87.05 -15.43
C LYS A 594 -45.01 87.97 -15.62
N GLU A 595 -46.20 87.39 -15.74
CA GLU A 595 -47.46 88.15 -15.80
C GLU A 595 -47.71 88.90 -14.49
N GLN A 596 -47.39 88.32 -13.33
CA GLN A 596 -47.40 89.03 -12.04
C GLN A 596 -46.35 90.13 -11.94
N GLU A 597 -45.10 89.90 -12.35
CA GLU A 597 -44.06 90.94 -12.34
C GLU A 597 -44.40 92.09 -13.31
N GLU A 598 -45.06 91.81 -14.44
CA GLU A 598 -45.57 92.84 -15.35
C GLU A 598 -46.80 93.57 -14.77
N ARG A 599 -47.69 92.86 -14.08
CA ARG A 599 -48.87 93.44 -13.41
C ARG A 599 -48.48 94.28 -12.19
N GLN A 600 -47.52 93.82 -11.39
CA GLN A 600 -46.95 94.56 -10.27
C GLN A 600 -46.21 95.81 -10.75
N ARG A 601 -45.49 95.76 -11.88
CA ARG A 601 -44.92 96.98 -12.48
C ARG A 601 -45.99 98.00 -12.86
N ARG A 602 -47.13 97.56 -13.39
CA ARG A 602 -48.28 98.43 -13.69
C ARG A 602 -48.94 98.98 -12.41
N GLU A 603 -49.11 98.14 -11.38
CA GLU A 603 -49.66 98.55 -10.08
C GLU A 603 -48.68 99.43 -9.28
N GLU A 604 -47.37 99.29 -9.44
CA GLU A 604 -46.34 100.12 -8.80
C GLU A 604 -46.18 101.46 -9.54
N GLU A 605 -46.25 101.46 -10.89
CA GLU A 605 -46.44 102.68 -11.69
C GLU A 605 -47.75 103.42 -11.35
N GLU A 606 -48.72 102.78 -10.68
CA GLU A 606 -50.00 103.36 -10.26
C GLU A 606 -49.97 103.80 -8.78
N ARG A 607 -49.50 102.96 -7.85
CA ARG A 607 -49.36 103.31 -6.42
C ARG A 607 -48.24 104.31 -6.12
N ALA A 608 -47.23 104.41 -6.97
CA ALA A 608 -46.29 105.54 -6.93
C ALA A 608 -46.97 106.89 -7.27
N ARG A 609 -48.26 106.89 -7.64
CA ARG A 609 -49.14 108.07 -7.76
C ARG A 609 -50.15 108.19 -6.62
N GLU A 610 -50.14 107.26 -5.65
CA GLU A 610 -51.08 107.20 -4.50
C GLU A 610 -50.37 107.30 -3.15
N GLU A 611 -49.40 106.43 -2.80
CA GLU A 611 -48.89 106.37 -1.41
C GLU A 611 -47.98 107.55 -1.01
N GLU A 612 -47.73 108.48 -1.95
CA GLU A 612 -47.33 109.86 -1.67
C GLU A 612 -48.29 110.55 -0.66
N GLU A 613 -49.50 110.02 -0.45
CA GLU A 613 -50.49 110.47 0.54
C GLU A 613 -50.32 109.97 1.99
N ARG A 614 -49.77 108.77 2.29
CA ARG A 614 -50.30 107.96 3.43
C ARG A 614 -49.50 107.86 4.75
N ARG A 615 -48.17 107.71 4.68
CA ARG A 615 -47.18 107.36 5.73
C ARG A 615 -47.40 107.91 7.17
N ARG A 616 -48.11 107.20 8.09
CA ARG A 616 -48.53 107.73 9.44
C ARG A 616 -48.71 106.77 10.65
N GLU A 617 -48.63 105.43 10.52
CA GLU A 617 -49.25 104.45 11.46
C GLU A 617 -48.47 104.06 12.78
N GLU A 618 -48.97 103.10 13.61
CA GLU A 618 -48.94 103.08 15.12
C GLU A 618 -48.11 101.94 15.87
N GLU A 619 -48.32 101.69 17.20
CA GLU A 619 -47.34 101.13 18.19
C GLU A 619 -47.80 99.94 19.14
N GLU A 620 -46.96 99.55 20.16
CA GLU A 620 -47.07 98.50 21.26
C GLU A 620 -46.94 96.99 20.89
N GLY A 621 -46.62 95.99 21.74
CA GLY A 621 -46.16 95.89 23.17
C GLY A 621 -46.68 94.60 23.90
N GLY A 622 -46.01 93.84 24.81
CA GLY A 622 -44.60 93.71 25.29
C GLY A 622 -44.42 92.73 26.51
N GLY A 623 -43.40 91.84 26.56
CA GLY A 623 -43.04 90.90 27.68
C GLY A 623 -42.56 89.48 27.23
N GLY A 624 -41.95 88.54 28.00
CA GLY A 624 -41.40 88.47 29.39
C GLY A 624 -42.04 87.35 30.27
N ARG A 625 -41.39 86.39 30.99
CA ARG A 625 -39.98 85.95 31.25
C ARG A 625 -39.62 84.67 30.42
N GLY A 626 -38.94 83.56 30.84
CA GLY A 626 -38.33 83.03 32.11
C GLY A 626 -38.18 81.48 32.09
N ASP A 627 -37.42 80.72 32.91
CA ASP A 627 -36.40 80.92 34.00
C ASP A 627 -35.40 79.68 33.97
N GLU A 628 -34.61 79.36 35.03
CA GLU A 628 -33.29 78.64 34.93
C GLU A 628 -33.01 77.46 35.90
N PRO A 629 -31.89 76.69 35.77
CA PRO A 629 -30.68 76.79 34.87
C PRO A 629 -30.46 75.49 34.02
N GLU A 630 -29.41 75.17 33.23
CA GLU A 630 -28.16 75.72 32.58
C GLU A 630 -27.64 74.58 31.65
N ARG A 631 -26.64 74.62 30.73
CA ARG A 631 -25.88 75.54 29.82
C ARG A 631 -25.13 74.58 28.80
N GLU A 632 -24.26 74.86 27.82
CA GLU A 632 -23.49 76.00 27.26
C GLU A 632 -23.03 75.63 25.82
N GLU A 633 -23.18 76.50 24.82
CA GLU A 633 -22.59 76.40 23.45
C GLU A 633 -22.48 77.82 22.83
N GLU A 634 -21.48 78.09 21.97
CA GLU A 634 -21.44 79.29 21.13
C GLU A 634 -20.53 79.09 19.88
N GLU A 635 -21.10 79.34 18.69
CA GLU A 635 -20.56 79.95 17.44
C GLU A 635 -19.18 79.50 16.83
N GLU A 636 -18.90 79.63 15.52
CA GLU A 636 -19.67 80.08 14.33
C GLU A 636 -19.23 79.21 13.11
N GLY A 637 -19.98 79.10 12.01
CA GLY A 637 -19.90 80.03 10.88
C GLY A 637 -18.85 79.62 9.82
N GLY A 638 -19.27 79.13 8.63
CA GLY A 638 -18.34 78.72 7.57
C GLY A 638 -19.01 78.46 6.20
N ASP A 639 -18.53 79.14 5.15
CA ASP A 639 -19.29 79.43 3.93
C ASP A 639 -18.78 78.71 2.63
N GLU A 640 -19.28 79.12 1.46
CA GLU A 640 -19.34 78.39 0.18
C GLU A 640 -18.03 77.93 -0.53
N ARG A 641 -18.30 77.04 -1.52
CA ARG A 641 -17.41 76.38 -2.50
C ARG A 641 -16.70 77.36 -3.45
N PRO A 642 -15.67 76.91 -4.23
CA PRO A 642 -15.96 76.44 -5.60
C PRO A 642 -15.02 75.36 -6.20
N TYR A 643 -15.41 74.80 -7.36
CA TYR A 643 -14.67 73.81 -8.16
C TYR A 643 -13.81 74.44 -9.29
N ARG A 644 -12.61 73.89 -9.56
CA ARG A 644 -12.03 73.55 -10.90
C ARG A 644 -10.64 72.90 -10.72
N LEU A 645 -10.30 71.68 -11.16
CA LEU A 645 -10.40 70.96 -12.46
C LEU A 645 -9.23 71.26 -13.44
N SER A 646 -8.26 70.34 -13.51
CA SER A 646 -7.40 70.11 -14.69
C SER A 646 -7.06 68.60 -14.81
N LYS A 647 -6.43 68.15 -15.92
CA LYS A 647 -6.26 66.71 -16.30
C LYS A 647 -4.90 66.47 -16.97
N LYS A 648 -4.57 65.17 -17.19
CA LYS A 648 -3.53 64.57 -18.08
C LYS A 648 -2.19 64.20 -17.38
N LEU A 649 -1.45 63.13 -17.73
CA LEU A 649 -1.63 62.08 -18.76
C LEU A 649 -0.73 60.81 -18.57
N MET A 650 -1.27 59.59 -18.77
CA MET A 650 -0.57 58.34 -19.19
C MET A 650 0.53 57.73 -18.26
N LYS A 651 0.99 56.45 -18.32
CA LYS A 651 0.79 55.31 -19.26
C LYS A 651 1.17 53.94 -18.61
N LYS A 652 0.51 52.82 -19.02
CA LYS A 652 1.02 51.40 -19.04
C LYS A 652 1.32 50.68 -17.69
N ARG A 653 1.24 49.34 -17.53
CA ARG A 653 0.54 48.22 -18.25
C ARG A 653 0.67 46.88 -17.46
N TYR A 654 -0.37 46.03 -17.44
CA TYR A 654 -0.38 44.60 -17.02
C TYR A 654 -0.04 44.30 -15.53
N ARG A 655 -0.34 43.12 -14.94
CA ARG A 655 -0.95 41.83 -15.41
C ARG A 655 -1.72 41.14 -14.24
N VAL A 656 -2.65 40.22 -14.54
CA VAL A 656 -3.13 39.02 -13.77
C VAL A 656 -2.96 39.06 -12.23
N GLY A 657 -4.00 39.00 -11.39
CA GLY A 657 -4.89 37.82 -11.17
C GLY A 657 -4.43 37.06 -9.90
N THR A 658 -5.21 36.27 -9.16
CA THR A 658 -6.60 35.74 -9.27
C THR A 658 -6.98 35.09 -7.93
N LEU A 659 -8.28 35.02 -7.60
CA LEU A 659 -8.87 34.17 -6.52
C LEU A 659 -8.42 34.53 -5.07
N SER A 660 -9.17 34.29 -4.00
CA SER A 660 -10.46 33.60 -3.78
C SER A 660 -11.16 34.18 -2.53
N GLY A 661 -12.48 34.01 -2.46
CA GLY A 661 -13.31 34.09 -1.25
C GLY A 661 -14.45 33.10 -1.40
#